data_AF-A0A1G4RNI7-F1
#
_entry.id   AF-A0A1G4RNI7-F1
#
_cell.length_a   1.000
_cell.length_b   1.000
_cell.length_c   1.000
_cell.angle_alpha   90.00
_cell.angle_beta   90.00
_cell.angle_gamma   90.00
#
_symmetry.space_group_name_H-M   'P 1'
#
loop_
_entity.id
_entity.type
_entity.pdbx_description
1 polymer ?
#
loop_
_entity_poly.entity_id
_entity_poly.type
_entity_poly.pdbx_seq_one_letter_code
_entity_poly.pdbx_strand_id
1 'polypeptide(L)'
;MKCRYLTVFIVMLSCLTAASCSRQEEQPSSKDDAYFSSYTIQFSADTDLYIADVVKLGDNYCTIMSVNDADGSHHYEAAVIDPVKKGLKSSSKLELNDVVISFCPVSDTYIACAGATGRICIVNAEDGSLHYEGIIDGIRSDTRPQVAECDEGFIYVTRDTAVKIEPNGKELDRIEYELKDELSSGNAVFSQDGRVYLISEGLDDLEYYLIDFDKGKLSPVTDSSVLDADAADIMGYGQYIYKEFDGELYKADMKHCSKELIAYKRNMLIKPSMGYEQEFYFLDDDTFAITVMRGPGLWEVIVIEADGSLDIGQREVISVKGDNAIFDKGLMIAAYNYNMSQQDYYVVVENWGGEYGWSTSEEAEERNLRLIQQLQSGDSPDILYGYTLDHDYLGRAGVVIDMMPYIENSEVINKDNINSHLYDVMTGGGKCYELFCGYYLNGLFCSPGLIGNRDIDYEIFGLPAVRDLLGNRYRACDYLNFMIGYPMTSPRGGMDVLGEDHIRRALEMSVELGNMDEQEMTVGTDYDVGICYQVTGSLAAIKNMADNNGGHIRFIGFPSPTGSSCAIQPIGLTSISAGSAHPDACFSFLEYMYSDDAQRTVLLEKGLPLRNENFDKYVESMCNPDSVDRDDYDMMLLTYELIRNNGKEFVYDPVKRETADELRRVVDSVDMVISVDFGVYNIMVNETNSYYMGKSLDEIAKSLNDRLTLYYEENY
;
A
#
# COMPACT_ATOMS: atom_id res chain seq x y z
N MET A 1 -46.21 7.23 3.33
CA MET A 1 -47.38 7.39 2.43
C MET A 1 -46.91 6.96 1.03
N LYS A 2 -47.07 5.67 0.69
CA LYS A 2 -47.93 5.13 -0.42
C LYS A 2 -47.58 5.74 -1.81
N CYS A 3 -47.25 5.05 -2.90
CA CYS A 3 -47.48 3.70 -3.46
C CYS A 3 -46.42 3.45 -4.56
N ARG A 4 -45.78 2.27 -4.73
CA ARG A 4 -46.22 1.02 -5.43
C ARG A 4 -46.65 1.18 -6.90
N TYR A 5 -45.93 0.54 -7.84
CA TYR A 5 -46.31 -0.55 -8.79
C TYR A 5 -45.02 -1.01 -9.53
N LEU A 6 -44.52 -2.25 -9.52
CA LEU A 6 -45.01 -3.59 -9.91
C LEU A 6 -44.63 -4.00 -11.37
N THR A 7 -43.59 -4.84 -11.48
CA THR A 7 -43.46 -6.11 -12.26
C THR A 7 -43.64 -6.14 -13.78
N VAL A 8 -42.71 -6.81 -14.51
CA VAL A 8 -42.93 -8.03 -15.36
C VAL A 8 -41.63 -8.47 -16.08
N PHE A 9 -41.32 -9.76 -15.91
CA PHE A 9 -40.38 -10.63 -16.63
C PHE A 9 -40.85 -10.93 -18.07
N ILE A 10 -39.97 -10.93 -19.10
CA ILE A 10 -40.09 -11.80 -20.30
C ILE A 10 -38.70 -12.25 -20.80
N VAL A 11 -38.58 -13.56 -21.01
CA VAL A 11 -37.48 -14.33 -21.61
C VAL A 11 -37.77 -14.56 -23.11
N MET A 12 -36.72 -14.88 -23.88
CA MET A 12 -36.67 -15.70 -25.13
C MET A 12 -36.40 -15.03 -26.51
N LEU A 13 -35.18 -15.33 -26.99
CA LEU A 13 -34.85 -16.12 -28.20
C LEU A 13 -34.84 -15.49 -29.62
N SER A 14 -33.67 -15.66 -30.23
CA SER A 14 -33.39 -16.06 -31.63
C SER A 14 -33.56 -15.04 -32.76
N CYS A 15 -32.43 -14.77 -33.44
CA CYS A 15 -32.27 -15.10 -34.86
C CYS A 15 -30.78 -15.29 -35.19
N LEU A 16 -30.41 -16.56 -35.41
CA LEU A 16 -29.25 -16.94 -36.21
C LEU A 16 -29.46 -16.45 -37.65
N THR A 17 -28.46 -15.76 -38.20
CA THR A 17 -28.13 -15.89 -39.62
C THR A 17 -26.64 -16.14 -39.74
N ALA A 18 -26.30 -17.40 -40.00
CA ALA A 18 -24.98 -17.81 -40.45
C ALA A 18 -24.70 -17.22 -41.84
N ALA A 19 -23.61 -16.47 -41.96
CA ALA A 19 -22.92 -16.27 -43.23
C ALA A 19 -21.45 -16.63 -42.99
N SER A 20 -21.08 -17.83 -43.45
CA SER A 20 -19.70 -18.28 -43.53
C SER A 20 -18.93 -17.41 -44.52
N CYS A 21 -17.83 -16.80 -44.09
CA CYS A 21 -16.74 -16.42 -44.98
C CYS A 21 -15.40 -16.56 -44.25
N SER A 22 -14.42 -17.02 -45.03
CA SER A 22 -13.04 -17.39 -44.71
C SER A 22 -12.34 -16.63 -43.58
N ARG A 23 -11.74 -17.40 -42.68
CA ARG A 23 -10.72 -16.99 -41.69
C ARG A 23 -9.51 -16.38 -42.43
N GLN A 24 -9.46 -15.06 -42.53
CA GLN A 24 -8.19 -14.34 -42.47
C GLN A 24 -7.91 -14.11 -40.98
N GLU A 25 -6.68 -14.33 -40.55
CA GLU A 25 -6.20 -13.89 -39.24
C GLU A 25 -6.28 -12.35 -39.23
N GLU A 26 -7.38 -11.82 -38.72
CA GLU A 26 -7.50 -10.43 -38.32
C GLU A 26 -6.71 -10.27 -37.02
N GLN A 27 -5.74 -9.35 -37.02
CA GLN A 27 -5.19 -8.80 -35.78
C GLN A 27 -6.36 -8.26 -34.92
N PRO A 28 -6.34 -8.41 -33.59
CA PRO A 28 -7.43 -7.96 -32.74
C PRO A 28 -7.65 -6.46 -32.96
N SER A 29 -8.86 -6.11 -33.43
CA SER A 29 -9.21 -4.76 -33.89
C SER A 29 -10.04 -3.97 -32.88
N SER A 30 -9.97 -4.31 -31.58
CA SER A 30 -10.48 -3.48 -30.49
C SER A 30 -9.37 -3.28 -29.47
N LYS A 31 -9.03 -2.02 -29.14
CA LYS A 31 -8.11 -1.69 -28.05
C LYS A 31 -8.60 -2.16 -26.67
N ASP A 32 -9.83 -2.67 -26.58
CA ASP A 32 -10.41 -3.32 -25.39
C ASP A 32 -9.50 -4.43 -24.80
N ASP A 33 -8.61 -5.03 -25.61
CA ASP A 33 -7.71 -6.13 -25.23
C ASP A 33 -6.22 -5.74 -25.13
N ALA A 34 -5.87 -4.45 -25.16
CA ALA A 34 -4.47 -4.05 -24.99
C ALA A 34 -4.00 -4.38 -23.57
N TYR A 35 -2.85 -5.05 -23.47
CA TYR A 35 -2.19 -5.38 -22.22
C TYR A 35 -0.91 -4.58 -22.06
N PHE A 36 -0.53 -4.34 -20.81
CA PHE A 36 0.63 -3.54 -20.47
C PHE A 36 1.47 -4.23 -19.40
N SER A 37 2.79 -4.11 -19.52
CA SER A 37 3.73 -4.46 -18.46
C SER A 37 4.43 -3.22 -17.94
N SER A 38 5.04 -3.31 -16.76
CA SER A 38 5.78 -2.20 -16.18
C SER A 38 7.22 -2.55 -15.83
N TYR A 39 8.09 -1.55 -15.81
CA TYR A 39 9.41 -1.60 -15.17
C TYR A 39 9.65 -0.34 -14.35
N THR A 40 10.59 -0.41 -13.40
CA THR A 40 10.85 0.68 -12.44
C THR A 40 12.24 1.25 -12.65
N ILE A 41 12.35 2.57 -12.66
CA ILE A 41 13.61 3.32 -12.55
C ILE A 41 13.63 4.01 -11.20
N GLN A 42 14.73 3.86 -10.45
CA GLN A 42 14.91 4.45 -9.13
C GLN A 42 15.85 5.65 -9.21
N PHE A 43 15.54 6.68 -8.43
CA PHE A 43 16.29 7.92 -8.30
C PHE A 43 16.58 8.19 -6.82
N SER A 44 17.83 8.52 -6.51
CA SER A 44 18.24 8.94 -5.17
C SER A 44 19.05 10.23 -5.22
N ALA A 45 18.89 11.05 -4.18
CA ALA A 45 19.76 12.16 -3.88
C ALA A 45 20.04 12.23 -2.37
N ASP A 46 21.21 12.76 -2.00
CA ASP A 46 21.55 13.06 -0.60
C ASP A 46 20.79 14.32 -0.07
N THR A 47 19.94 14.93 -0.90
CA THR A 47 19.22 16.17 -0.62
C THR A 47 17.75 16.09 -1.05
N ASP A 48 16.97 17.16 -0.85
CA ASP A 48 15.55 17.19 -1.24
C ASP A 48 15.44 17.16 -2.78
N LEU A 49 15.01 16.01 -3.29
CA LEU A 49 14.70 15.75 -4.70
C LEU A 49 13.18 15.59 -4.87
N TYR A 50 12.65 16.10 -5.97
CA TYR A 50 11.27 15.90 -6.41
C TYR A 50 11.25 15.68 -7.93
N ILE A 51 10.41 14.76 -8.41
CA ILE A 51 10.18 14.58 -9.85
C ILE A 51 9.26 15.70 -10.34
N ALA A 52 9.82 16.62 -11.13
CA ALA A 52 9.10 17.79 -11.64
C ALA A 52 8.24 17.47 -12.87
N ASP A 53 8.68 16.57 -13.74
CA ASP A 53 7.93 16.14 -14.91
C ASP A 53 8.49 14.83 -15.49
N VAL A 54 7.68 14.14 -16.30
CA VAL A 54 8.10 13.01 -17.14
C VAL A 54 7.55 13.23 -18.55
N VAL A 55 8.46 13.37 -19.52
CA VAL A 55 8.11 13.70 -20.92
C VAL A 55 8.65 12.67 -21.91
N LYS A 56 7.98 12.51 -23.04
CA LYS A 56 8.51 11.77 -24.18
C LYS A 56 9.54 12.62 -24.92
N LEU A 57 10.68 12.03 -25.28
CA LEU A 57 11.81 12.71 -25.91
C LEU A 57 12.33 11.86 -27.08
N GLY A 58 11.72 12.06 -28.25
CA GLY A 58 11.94 11.20 -29.42
C GLY A 58 11.55 9.75 -29.13
N ASP A 59 12.50 8.83 -29.33
CA ASP A 59 12.37 7.40 -28.98
C ASP A 59 12.69 7.10 -27.50
N ASN A 60 13.02 8.11 -26.69
CA ASN A 60 13.34 7.98 -25.27
C ASN A 60 12.27 8.66 -24.41
N TYR A 61 12.39 8.49 -23.09
CA TYR A 61 11.65 9.30 -22.13
C TYR A 61 12.64 10.10 -21.28
N CYS A 62 12.21 11.22 -20.72
CA CYS A 62 13.03 12.06 -19.86
C CYS A 62 12.30 12.37 -18.57
N THR A 63 12.90 12.00 -17.45
CA THR A 63 12.47 12.40 -16.12
C THR A 63 13.22 13.66 -15.72
N ILE A 64 12.49 14.71 -15.38
CA ILE A 64 13.03 15.99 -14.96
C ILE A 64 12.91 16.07 -13.45
N MET A 65 14.03 16.32 -12.78
CA MET A 65 14.15 16.31 -11.32
C MET A 65 14.47 17.72 -10.84
N SER A 66 13.73 18.21 -9.86
CA SER A 66 14.06 19.41 -9.11
C SER A 66 14.86 19.03 -7.87
N VAL A 67 16.06 19.58 -7.73
CA VAL A 67 17.00 19.26 -6.66
C VAL A 67 17.32 20.52 -5.86
N ASN A 68 17.08 20.47 -4.55
CA ASN A 68 17.57 21.49 -3.63
C ASN A 68 18.89 20.99 -3.04
N ASP A 69 19.97 21.71 -3.29
CA ASP A 69 21.30 21.38 -2.77
C ASP A 69 21.42 21.71 -1.27
N ALA A 70 22.35 21.05 -0.59
CA ALA A 70 22.57 21.25 0.85
C ALA A 70 23.02 22.68 1.21
N ASP A 71 23.55 23.44 0.26
CA ASP A 71 23.91 24.85 0.43
C ASP A 71 22.72 25.82 0.25
N GLY A 72 21.52 25.28 -0.01
CA GLY A 72 20.30 26.02 -0.27
C GLY A 72 20.18 26.52 -1.71
N SER A 73 21.11 26.17 -2.60
CA SER A 73 20.93 26.39 -4.04
C SER A 73 19.94 25.38 -4.62
N HIS A 74 19.39 25.71 -5.77
CA HIS A 74 18.36 24.94 -6.45
C HIS A 74 18.76 24.75 -7.91
N HIS A 75 18.56 23.55 -8.43
CA HIS A 75 18.80 23.25 -9.82
C HIS A 75 17.87 22.14 -10.33
N TYR A 76 17.92 21.91 -11.64
CA TYR A 76 17.22 20.81 -12.27
C TYR A 76 18.20 19.83 -12.90
N GLU A 77 17.83 18.56 -12.90
CA GLU A 77 18.53 17.50 -13.61
C GLU A 77 17.57 16.80 -14.58
N ALA A 78 18.07 16.37 -15.73
CA ALA A 78 17.36 15.55 -16.69
C ALA A 78 17.96 14.16 -16.72
N ALA A 79 17.13 13.14 -16.50
CA ALA A 79 17.47 11.74 -16.64
C ALA A 79 16.78 11.17 -17.88
N VAL A 80 17.55 10.93 -18.94
CA VAL A 80 17.05 10.33 -20.18
C VAL A 80 17.07 8.82 -20.03
N ILE A 81 15.93 8.17 -20.28
CA ILE A 81 15.69 6.74 -20.12
C ILE A 81 15.58 6.10 -21.50
N ASP A 82 16.35 5.05 -21.75
CA ASP A 82 16.26 4.24 -22.96
C ASP A 82 15.23 3.12 -22.73
N PRO A 83 14.06 3.15 -23.40
CA PRO A 83 13.01 2.14 -23.20
C PRO A 83 13.44 0.75 -23.66
N VAL A 84 14.32 0.64 -24.67
CA VAL A 84 14.80 -0.65 -25.16
C VAL A 84 15.69 -1.32 -24.12
N LYS A 85 16.50 -0.54 -23.39
CA LYS A 85 17.33 -1.05 -22.30
C LYS A 85 16.63 -1.08 -20.95
N LYS A 86 15.44 -0.46 -20.83
CA LYS A 86 14.72 -0.26 -19.57
C LYS A 86 15.61 0.34 -18.48
N GLY A 87 16.37 1.39 -18.84
CA GLY A 87 17.41 1.94 -17.97
C GLY A 87 17.90 3.33 -18.37
N LEU A 88 18.71 3.93 -17.51
CA LEU A 88 19.27 5.27 -17.72
C LEU A 88 20.21 5.29 -18.94
N LYS A 89 19.95 6.19 -19.88
CA LYS A 89 20.81 6.50 -21.03
C LYS A 89 21.85 7.57 -20.68
N SER A 90 21.40 8.65 -20.04
CA SER A 90 22.22 9.77 -19.58
C SER A 90 21.53 10.51 -18.44
N SER A 91 22.31 11.16 -17.58
CA SER A 91 21.82 12.16 -16.62
C SER A 91 22.66 13.42 -16.74
N SER A 92 22.01 14.59 -16.74
CA SER A 92 22.69 15.88 -16.87
C SER A 92 22.03 16.97 -16.02
N LYS A 93 22.84 17.84 -15.41
CA LYS A 93 22.38 19.06 -14.74
C LYS A 93 22.03 20.10 -15.80
N LEU A 94 20.81 20.61 -15.77
CA LEU A 94 20.30 21.56 -16.74
C LEU A 94 20.81 22.97 -16.43
N GLU A 95 21.33 23.67 -17.45
CA GLU A 95 21.74 25.08 -17.35
C GLU A 95 20.52 26.02 -17.30
N LEU A 96 19.80 25.99 -16.17
CA LEU A 96 18.62 26.81 -15.89
C LEU A 96 18.94 27.84 -14.80
N ASN A 97 18.52 29.08 -15.04
CA ASN A 97 18.82 30.23 -14.18
C ASN A 97 17.55 30.79 -13.49
N ASP A 98 16.45 30.03 -13.49
CA ASP A 98 15.16 30.43 -12.93
C ASP A 98 14.40 29.20 -12.42
N VAL A 99 13.40 29.42 -11.58
CA VAL A 99 12.46 28.38 -11.17
C VAL A 99 11.53 28.10 -12.35
N VAL A 100 11.59 26.86 -12.84
CA VAL A 100 10.79 26.37 -13.97
C VAL A 100 9.52 25.70 -13.46
N ILE A 101 8.42 25.99 -14.14
CA ILE A 101 7.07 25.56 -13.78
C ILE A 101 6.55 24.48 -14.73
N SER A 102 6.93 24.53 -16.01
CA SER A 102 6.39 23.64 -17.05
C SER A 102 7.48 23.30 -18.06
N PHE A 103 7.42 22.07 -18.58
CA PHE A 103 8.38 21.47 -19.49
C PHE A 103 7.66 20.86 -20.68
N CYS A 104 8.24 20.94 -21.88
CA CYS A 104 7.77 20.14 -23.02
C CYS A 104 8.92 19.80 -23.97
N PRO A 105 8.87 18.65 -24.65
CA PRO A 105 9.81 18.35 -25.71
C PRO A 105 9.60 19.31 -26.89
N VAL A 106 10.71 19.74 -27.52
CA VAL A 106 10.68 20.51 -28.78
C VAL A 106 11.38 19.79 -29.94
N SER A 107 12.06 18.69 -29.63
CA SER A 107 12.69 17.76 -30.57
C SER A 107 13.16 16.52 -29.80
N ASP A 108 13.83 15.59 -30.48
CA ASP A 108 14.36 14.34 -29.92
C ASP A 108 15.41 14.51 -28.80
N THR A 109 15.95 15.71 -28.58
CA THR A 109 16.96 15.96 -27.54
C THR A 109 16.77 17.24 -26.74
N TYR A 110 15.87 18.13 -27.17
CA TYR A 110 15.71 19.45 -26.56
C TYR A 110 14.37 19.56 -25.84
N ILE A 111 14.41 20.20 -24.67
CA ILE A 111 13.25 20.49 -23.82
C ILE A 111 13.12 22.01 -23.70
N ALA A 112 11.92 22.52 -23.93
CA ALA A 112 11.56 23.89 -23.57
C ALA A 112 11.11 23.94 -22.11
N CYS A 113 11.60 24.96 -21.40
CA CYS A 113 11.39 25.19 -19.97
C CYS A 113 10.80 26.58 -19.78
N ALA A 114 9.65 26.67 -19.11
CA ALA A 114 8.97 27.94 -18.84
C ALA A 114 8.98 28.30 -17.35
N GLY A 115 9.48 29.50 -17.02
CA GLY A 115 9.48 30.05 -15.67
C GLY A 115 8.39 31.10 -15.44
N ALA A 116 8.08 31.38 -14.16
CA ALA A 116 6.99 32.27 -13.71
C ALA A 116 7.07 33.72 -14.23
N THR A 117 8.24 34.14 -14.72
CA THR A 117 8.54 35.52 -15.09
C THR A 117 8.42 35.79 -16.60
N GLY A 118 7.87 34.85 -17.37
CA GLY A 118 7.88 34.92 -18.83
C GLY A 118 9.20 34.41 -19.46
N ARG A 119 10.16 33.97 -18.63
CA ARG A 119 11.43 33.42 -19.10
C ARG A 119 11.21 32.05 -19.74
N ILE A 120 11.85 31.85 -20.88
CA ILE A 120 11.90 30.57 -21.58
C ILE A 120 13.36 30.20 -21.81
N CYS A 121 13.67 28.94 -21.50
CA CYS A 121 14.93 28.32 -21.87
C CYS A 121 14.66 27.10 -22.76
N ILE A 122 15.58 26.81 -23.68
CA ILE A 122 15.60 25.54 -24.40
C ILE A 122 16.94 24.89 -24.08
N VAL A 123 16.89 23.70 -23.51
CA VAL A 123 18.08 22.97 -23.02
C VAL A 123 18.15 21.60 -23.68
N ASN A 124 19.37 21.11 -23.90
CA ASN A 124 19.59 19.73 -24.32
C ASN A 124 19.48 18.82 -23.09
N ALA A 125 18.58 17.84 -23.12
CA ALA A 125 18.36 16.92 -22.00
C ALA A 125 19.51 15.93 -21.79
N GLU A 126 20.30 15.63 -22.83
CA GLU A 126 21.38 14.64 -22.75
C GLU A 126 22.67 15.21 -22.12
N ASP A 127 23.00 16.47 -22.43
CA ASP A 127 24.23 17.12 -21.94
C ASP A 127 24.01 18.34 -21.03
N GLY A 128 22.75 18.77 -20.85
CA GLY A 128 22.34 19.86 -19.97
C GLY A 128 22.56 21.27 -20.54
N SER A 129 23.14 21.39 -21.73
CA SER A 129 23.57 22.69 -22.28
C SER A 129 22.40 23.59 -22.70
N LEU A 130 22.55 24.89 -22.43
CA LEU A 130 21.60 25.91 -22.87
C LEU A 130 21.71 26.16 -24.38
N HIS A 131 20.62 25.89 -25.12
CA HIS A 131 20.52 26.19 -26.55
C HIS A 131 19.98 27.61 -26.80
N TYR A 132 18.96 28.01 -26.04
CA TYR A 132 18.30 29.29 -26.18
C TYR A 132 17.81 29.79 -24.83
N GLU A 133 17.82 31.10 -24.65
CA GLU A 133 17.21 31.80 -23.52
C GLU A 133 16.56 33.10 -24.00
N GLY A 134 15.33 33.33 -23.56
CA GLY A 134 14.53 34.49 -23.92
C GLY A 134 13.50 34.86 -22.85
N ILE A 135 12.84 36.00 -23.06
CA ILE A 135 11.74 36.48 -22.22
C ILE A 135 10.57 36.81 -23.13
N ILE A 136 9.38 36.32 -22.78
CA ILE A 136 8.14 36.76 -23.41
C ILE A 136 7.70 38.05 -22.75
N ASP A 137 7.69 39.12 -23.54
CA ASP A 137 7.18 40.42 -23.09
C ASP A 137 5.66 40.38 -22.85
N GLY A 138 5.21 41.20 -21.90
CA GLY A 138 3.79 41.44 -21.64
C GLY A 138 3.10 40.40 -20.75
N ILE A 139 3.85 39.44 -20.20
CA ILE A 139 3.30 38.43 -19.29
C ILE A 139 3.12 38.99 -17.89
N ARG A 140 1.98 38.70 -17.26
CA ARG A 140 1.75 39.05 -15.86
C ARG A 140 2.55 38.16 -14.92
N SER A 141 3.15 38.77 -13.91
CA SER A 141 4.00 38.08 -12.92
C SER A 141 3.25 37.13 -11.98
N ASP A 142 1.91 37.15 -11.99
CA ASP A 142 1.03 36.30 -11.16
C ASP A 142 0.44 35.12 -11.95
N THR A 143 0.99 34.81 -13.13
CA THR A 143 0.50 33.71 -13.97
C THR A 143 1.38 32.47 -13.88
N ARG A 144 0.75 31.29 -13.95
CA ARG A 144 1.42 29.99 -14.01
C ARG A 144 1.54 29.58 -15.49
N PRO A 145 2.73 29.64 -16.11
CA PRO A 145 2.87 29.32 -17.51
C PRO A 145 2.82 27.81 -17.75
N GLN A 146 2.31 27.45 -18.92
CA GLN A 146 2.23 26.09 -19.42
C GLN A 146 2.87 26.03 -20.81
N VAL A 147 3.57 24.94 -21.10
CA VAL A 147 4.14 24.71 -22.44
C VAL A 147 3.67 23.39 -23.02
N ALA A 148 3.51 23.36 -24.35
CA ALA A 148 3.26 22.13 -25.08
C ALA A 148 3.88 22.14 -26.48
N GLU A 149 4.21 20.95 -26.96
CA GLU A 149 4.71 20.73 -28.31
C GLU A 149 3.67 21.11 -29.37
N CYS A 150 4.14 21.63 -30.51
CA CYS A 150 3.35 21.82 -31.72
C CYS A 150 4.19 21.66 -32.99
N ASP A 151 3.55 21.49 -34.15
CA ASP A 151 4.23 21.18 -35.42
C ASP A 151 5.37 22.15 -35.82
N GLU A 152 5.30 23.42 -35.41
CA GLU A 152 6.30 24.44 -35.75
C GLU A 152 7.23 24.81 -34.57
N GLY A 153 7.15 24.07 -33.46
CA GLY A 153 7.95 24.29 -32.25
C GLY A 153 7.15 23.99 -30.99
N PHE A 154 6.86 25.01 -30.20
CA PHE A 154 6.07 24.85 -28.97
C PHE A 154 5.23 26.09 -28.70
N ILE A 155 4.33 25.94 -27.74
CA ILE A 155 3.36 26.96 -27.39
C ILE A 155 3.59 27.29 -25.93
N TYR A 156 3.68 28.58 -25.63
CA TYR A 156 3.70 29.10 -24.29
C TYR A 156 2.33 29.70 -23.99
N VAL A 157 1.71 29.25 -22.90
CA VAL A 157 0.36 29.60 -22.52
C VAL A 157 0.33 30.13 -21.10
N THR A 158 -0.36 31.23 -20.89
CA THR A 158 -0.75 31.77 -19.59
C THR A 158 -2.26 31.94 -19.54
N ARG A 159 -2.74 32.44 -18.40
CA ARG A 159 -4.16 32.75 -18.19
C ARG A 159 -4.74 33.76 -19.20
N ASP A 160 -3.89 34.57 -19.81
CA ASP A 160 -4.29 35.71 -20.66
C ASP A 160 -3.59 35.77 -22.02
N THR A 161 -2.60 34.92 -22.27
CA THR A 161 -1.78 34.99 -23.47
C THR A 161 -1.43 33.58 -23.96
N ALA A 162 -1.48 33.37 -25.28
CA ALA A 162 -0.82 32.22 -25.90
C ALA A 162 0.12 32.70 -27.00
N VAL A 163 1.35 32.16 -26.99
CA VAL A 163 2.42 32.50 -27.93
C VAL A 163 2.91 31.23 -28.59
N LYS A 164 2.96 31.22 -29.92
CA LYS A 164 3.56 30.15 -30.71
C LYS A 164 5.02 30.49 -30.99
N ILE A 165 5.94 29.56 -30.74
CA ILE A 165 7.39 29.82 -30.71
C ILE A 165 8.14 28.73 -31.49
N GLU A 166 9.06 29.13 -32.36
CA GLU A 166 9.98 28.20 -33.05
C GLU A 166 10.99 27.59 -32.05
N PRO A 167 11.61 26.42 -32.34
CA PRO A 167 12.66 25.85 -31.49
C PRO A 167 13.91 26.73 -31.30
N ASN A 168 14.07 27.78 -32.10
CA ASN A 168 15.14 28.78 -31.94
C ASN A 168 14.74 29.97 -31.04
N GLY A 169 13.53 29.93 -30.47
CA GLY A 169 12.96 30.97 -29.62
C GLY A 169 12.28 32.13 -30.34
N LYS A 170 12.13 32.08 -31.67
CA LYS A 170 11.42 33.12 -32.43
C LYS A 170 9.91 32.98 -32.26
N GLU A 171 9.27 34.07 -31.82
CA GLU A 171 7.81 34.20 -31.82
C GLU A 171 7.26 34.16 -33.26
N LEU A 172 6.31 33.24 -33.47
CA LEU A 172 5.59 33.07 -34.73
C LEU A 172 4.26 33.82 -34.73
N ASP A 173 3.51 33.66 -33.65
CA ASP A 173 2.17 34.22 -33.52
C ASP A 173 1.80 34.39 -32.05
N ARG A 174 0.83 35.27 -31.78
CA ARG A 174 0.38 35.62 -30.44
C ARG A 174 -1.10 35.94 -30.44
N ILE A 175 -1.78 35.44 -29.42
CA ILE A 175 -3.14 35.87 -29.08
C ILE A 175 -3.21 36.31 -27.62
N GLU A 176 -4.10 37.26 -27.36
CA GLU A 176 -4.46 37.73 -26.03
C GLU A 176 -5.93 37.35 -25.75
N TYR A 177 -6.21 36.93 -24.52
CA TYR A 177 -7.53 36.55 -24.03
C TYR A 177 -7.61 36.75 -22.51
N GLU A 178 -8.72 36.33 -21.89
CA GLU A 178 -8.89 36.40 -20.44
C GLU A 178 -9.66 35.17 -19.95
N LEU A 179 -8.97 34.27 -19.25
CA LEU A 179 -9.61 33.16 -18.53
C LEU A 179 -10.15 33.61 -17.17
N LYS A 180 -11.26 33.00 -16.75
CA LYS A 180 -11.88 33.26 -15.44
C LYS A 180 -11.12 32.62 -14.29
N ASP A 181 -10.57 31.44 -14.53
CA ASP A 181 -9.90 30.62 -13.53
C ASP A 181 -8.39 30.54 -13.81
N GLU A 182 -7.64 30.00 -12.84
CA GLU A 182 -6.20 29.77 -13.01
C GLU A 182 -5.94 28.50 -13.84
N LEU A 183 -4.73 28.41 -14.41
CA LEU A 183 -4.29 27.16 -15.03
C LEU A 183 -3.87 26.18 -13.92
N SER A 184 -4.32 24.94 -14.02
CA SER A 184 -4.04 23.88 -13.06
C SER A 184 -2.57 23.46 -13.03
N SER A 185 -2.20 22.65 -12.03
CA SER A 185 -1.00 21.81 -12.09
C SER A 185 -1.21 20.75 -13.16
N GLY A 186 -0.27 20.59 -14.09
CA GLY A 186 -0.33 19.58 -15.15
C GLY A 186 -0.38 20.19 -16.55
N ASN A 187 -0.16 19.36 -17.56
CA ASN A 187 -0.10 19.68 -18.99
C ASN A 187 -1.46 20.15 -19.53
N ALA A 188 -1.88 21.35 -19.12
CA ALA A 188 -3.16 21.97 -19.42
C ALA A 188 -3.27 22.40 -20.90
N VAL A 189 -2.17 22.43 -21.65
CA VAL A 189 -2.17 22.74 -23.09
C VAL A 189 -1.66 21.55 -23.87
N PHE A 190 -2.24 21.28 -25.04
CA PHE A 190 -1.78 20.23 -25.94
C PHE A 190 -2.15 20.51 -27.40
N SER A 191 -1.42 19.90 -28.32
CA SER A 191 -1.73 19.93 -29.76
C SER A 191 -2.40 18.63 -30.20
N GLN A 192 -3.43 18.71 -31.04
CA GLN A 192 -4.10 17.58 -31.67
C GLN A 192 -4.55 17.98 -33.07
N ASP A 193 -4.16 17.21 -34.10
CA ASP A 193 -4.47 17.48 -35.51
C ASP A 193 -4.13 18.92 -35.97
N GLY A 194 -2.98 19.45 -35.53
CA GLY A 194 -2.53 20.81 -35.85
C GLY A 194 -3.35 21.93 -35.19
N ARG A 195 -4.20 21.57 -34.21
CA ARG A 195 -4.97 22.51 -33.39
C ARG A 195 -4.49 22.47 -31.96
N VAL A 196 -4.63 23.60 -31.28
CA VAL A 196 -4.10 23.79 -29.94
C VAL A 196 -5.26 23.92 -28.97
N TYR A 197 -5.26 23.07 -27.97
CA TYR A 197 -6.30 23.01 -26.96
C TYR A 197 -5.72 23.41 -25.60
N LEU A 198 -6.56 24.07 -24.81
CA LEU A 198 -6.28 24.50 -23.46
C LEU A 198 -7.36 23.98 -22.52
N ILE A 199 -6.95 23.43 -21.40
CA ILE A 199 -7.77 22.93 -20.30
C ILE A 199 -7.65 23.95 -19.17
N SER A 200 -8.79 24.39 -18.64
CA SER A 200 -8.87 25.22 -17.45
C SER A 200 -9.62 24.44 -16.38
N GLU A 201 -9.06 24.36 -15.18
CA GLU A 201 -9.71 23.71 -14.05
C GLU A 201 -10.59 24.75 -13.32
N GLY A 202 -11.90 24.57 -13.38
CA GLY A 202 -12.86 25.32 -12.56
C GLY A 202 -13.07 24.63 -11.20
N LEU A 203 -13.78 25.29 -10.28
CA LEU A 203 -14.07 24.74 -8.95
C LEU A 203 -14.86 23.42 -8.97
N ASP A 204 -15.61 23.15 -10.03
CA ASP A 204 -16.52 22.00 -10.14
C ASP A 204 -16.37 21.18 -11.45
N ASP A 205 -15.63 21.67 -12.47
CA ASP A 205 -15.56 21.05 -13.82
C ASP A 205 -14.25 21.41 -14.58
N LEU A 206 -13.81 20.54 -15.49
CA LEU A 206 -12.77 20.84 -16.49
C LEU A 206 -13.36 21.54 -17.73
N GLU A 207 -12.86 22.72 -18.06
CA GLU A 207 -13.26 23.48 -19.25
C GLU A 207 -12.23 23.38 -20.36
N TYR A 208 -12.68 23.14 -21.59
CA TYR A 208 -11.81 22.99 -22.76
C TYR A 208 -11.98 24.15 -23.74
N TYR A 209 -10.86 24.65 -24.24
CA TYR A 209 -10.79 25.79 -25.14
C TYR A 209 -9.93 25.47 -26.36
N LEU A 210 -10.33 25.98 -27.52
CA LEU A 210 -9.52 26.03 -28.72
C LEU A 210 -8.78 27.38 -28.76
N ILE A 211 -7.45 27.33 -28.84
CA ILE A 211 -6.58 28.47 -29.14
C ILE A 211 -6.52 28.62 -30.67
N ASP A 212 -7.24 29.60 -31.22
CA ASP A 212 -7.34 29.86 -32.66
C ASP A 212 -6.46 31.07 -33.03
N PHE A 213 -5.21 30.80 -33.37
CA PHE A 213 -4.23 31.81 -33.81
C PHE A 213 -4.70 32.56 -35.07
N ASP A 214 -5.27 31.85 -36.06
CA ASP A 214 -5.79 32.46 -37.30
C ASP A 214 -6.89 33.50 -37.04
N LYS A 215 -7.76 33.23 -36.06
CA LYS A 215 -8.84 34.15 -35.68
C LYS A 215 -8.47 35.09 -34.54
N GLY A 216 -7.29 34.94 -33.94
CA GLY A 216 -6.85 35.74 -32.81
C GLY A 216 -7.74 35.61 -31.58
N LYS A 217 -8.28 34.43 -31.27
CA LYS A 217 -9.21 34.25 -30.14
C LYS A 217 -9.15 32.89 -29.48
N LEU A 218 -9.49 32.88 -28.19
CA LEU A 218 -9.84 31.66 -27.46
C LEU A 218 -11.34 31.37 -27.65
N SER A 219 -11.70 30.13 -28.01
CA SER A 219 -13.10 29.72 -28.17
C SER A 219 -13.41 28.48 -27.34
N PRO A 220 -14.50 28.44 -26.55
CA PRO A 220 -14.86 27.24 -25.79
C PRO A 220 -15.19 26.09 -26.74
N VAL A 221 -14.83 24.87 -26.35
CA VAL A 221 -15.27 23.64 -27.01
C VAL A 221 -16.72 23.40 -26.58
N THR A 222 -17.66 23.62 -27.51
CA THR A 222 -19.10 23.77 -27.21
C THR A 222 -19.82 22.51 -26.73
N ASP A 223 -19.17 21.35 -26.83
CA ASP A 223 -19.70 20.06 -26.37
C ASP A 223 -18.59 19.33 -25.58
N SER A 224 -18.58 19.53 -24.27
CA SER A 224 -17.66 18.86 -23.34
C SER A 224 -18.21 17.52 -22.82
N SER A 225 -19.28 16.99 -23.42
CA SER A 225 -19.87 15.69 -23.05
C SER A 225 -18.91 14.51 -23.17
N VAL A 226 -17.74 14.70 -23.81
CA VAL A 226 -16.59 13.79 -23.77
C VAL A 226 -16.24 13.35 -22.34
N LEU A 227 -16.43 14.23 -21.36
CA LEU A 227 -15.97 14.01 -20.00
C LEU A 227 -16.79 12.98 -19.24
N ASP A 228 -18.12 12.93 -19.43
CA ASP A 228 -19.05 11.94 -18.87
C ASP A 228 -18.62 11.37 -17.49
N ALA A 229 -18.30 12.24 -16.54
CA ALA A 229 -17.87 11.91 -15.18
C ALA A 229 -17.90 13.15 -14.26
N ASP A 230 -18.05 12.90 -12.95
CA ASP A 230 -17.88 13.89 -11.90
C ASP A 230 -16.41 14.35 -11.85
N ALA A 231 -16.15 15.66 -11.73
CA ALA A 231 -14.79 16.21 -11.80
C ALA A 231 -13.82 15.67 -10.72
N ALA A 232 -14.35 15.10 -9.63
CA ALA A 232 -13.55 14.46 -8.58
C ALA A 232 -12.81 13.19 -9.05
N ASP A 233 -13.21 12.60 -10.18
CA ASP A 233 -12.76 11.26 -10.61
C ASP A 233 -11.83 11.31 -11.85
N ILE A 234 -11.58 12.51 -12.39
CA ILE A 234 -10.86 12.70 -13.65
C ILE A 234 -9.47 13.30 -13.40
N MET A 235 -8.43 12.54 -13.74
CA MET A 235 -7.09 13.09 -13.93
C MET A 235 -6.87 13.34 -15.43
N GLY A 236 -6.86 14.62 -15.82
CA GLY A 236 -6.66 15.05 -17.21
C GLY A 236 -5.23 15.53 -17.47
N TYR A 237 -4.55 14.93 -18.44
CA TYR A 237 -3.22 15.36 -18.89
C TYR A 237 -3.21 15.48 -20.41
N GLY A 238 -3.22 16.72 -20.91
CA GLY A 238 -3.37 16.97 -22.34
C GLY A 238 -4.61 16.29 -22.92
N GLN A 239 -4.42 15.43 -23.91
CA GLN A 239 -5.53 14.68 -24.55
C GLN A 239 -5.95 13.39 -23.81
N TYR A 240 -5.32 13.03 -22.69
CA TYR A 240 -5.59 11.79 -21.97
C TYR A 240 -6.44 12.04 -20.72
N ILE A 241 -7.36 11.10 -20.46
CA ILE A 241 -8.31 11.15 -19.35
C ILE A 241 -8.23 9.81 -18.62
N TYR A 242 -7.79 9.82 -17.36
CA TYR A 242 -7.82 8.65 -16.49
C TYR A 242 -8.97 8.77 -15.50
N LYS A 243 -9.87 7.78 -15.53
CA LYS A 243 -10.95 7.60 -14.55
C LYS A 243 -10.48 6.65 -13.47
N GLU A 244 -10.08 7.19 -12.33
CA GLU A 244 -9.37 6.42 -11.30
C GLU A 244 -10.22 5.30 -10.71
N PHE A 245 -11.48 5.58 -10.36
CA PHE A 245 -12.39 4.59 -9.76
C PHE A 245 -12.77 3.46 -10.71
N ASP A 246 -12.99 3.77 -11.99
CA ASP A 246 -13.32 2.79 -13.01
C ASP A 246 -12.07 2.02 -13.50
N GLY A 247 -10.88 2.59 -13.28
CA GLY A 247 -9.62 2.07 -13.81
C GLY A 247 -9.60 2.11 -15.34
N GLU A 248 -10.17 3.14 -15.94
CA GLU A 248 -10.32 3.28 -17.40
C GLU A 248 -9.52 4.48 -17.91
N LEU A 249 -8.77 4.26 -18.98
CA LEU A 249 -7.96 5.29 -19.64
C LEU A 249 -8.49 5.60 -21.03
N TYR A 250 -8.70 6.88 -21.30
CA TYR A 250 -9.26 7.39 -22.53
C TYR A 250 -8.36 8.41 -23.22
N LYS A 251 -8.47 8.47 -24.56
CA LYS A 251 -7.98 9.56 -25.40
C LYS A 251 -9.16 10.41 -25.84
N ALA A 252 -9.12 11.71 -25.57
CA ALA A 252 -10.12 12.64 -26.06
C ALA A 252 -9.82 13.05 -27.52
N ASP A 253 -10.84 13.00 -28.37
CA ASP A 253 -10.88 13.67 -29.67
C ASP A 253 -11.67 14.97 -29.50
N MET A 254 -10.93 16.07 -29.38
CA MET A 254 -11.50 17.39 -29.11
C MET A 254 -12.18 18.01 -30.33
N LYS A 255 -11.88 17.52 -31.54
CA LYS A 255 -12.48 18.04 -32.77
C LYS A 255 -13.86 17.44 -33.02
N HIS A 256 -14.02 16.16 -32.72
CA HIS A 256 -15.28 15.43 -32.89
C HIS A 256 -16.08 15.31 -31.58
N CYS A 257 -15.55 15.80 -30.47
CA CYS A 257 -16.15 15.70 -29.15
C CYS A 257 -16.49 14.24 -28.81
N SER A 258 -15.49 13.37 -28.93
CA SER A 258 -15.58 11.95 -28.57
C SER A 258 -14.39 11.50 -27.74
N LYS A 259 -14.45 10.30 -27.16
CA LYS A 259 -13.30 9.65 -26.54
C LYS A 259 -13.15 8.21 -27.03
N GLU A 260 -11.90 7.76 -27.07
CA GLU A 260 -11.52 6.39 -27.37
C GLU A 260 -10.95 5.76 -26.10
N LEU A 261 -11.44 4.58 -25.71
CA LEU A 261 -10.81 3.82 -24.64
C LEU A 261 -9.46 3.28 -25.16
N ILE A 262 -8.39 3.53 -24.40
CA ILE A 262 -7.03 3.10 -24.75
C ILE A 262 -6.58 1.92 -23.89
N ALA A 263 -6.93 1.92 -22.60
CA ALA A 263 -6.49 0.88 -21.68
C ALA A 263 -7.42 0.73 -20.49
N TYR A 264 -7.39 -0.48 -19.91
CA TYR A 264 -7.95 -0.77 -18.59
C TYR A 264 -6.81 -1.01 -17.61
N LYS A 265 -6.89 -0.43 -16.40
CA LYS A 265 -5.93 -0.70 -15.31
C LYS A 265 -5.83 -2.18 -14.98
N ARG A 266 -6.96 -2.91 -15.04
CA ARG A 266 -6.99 -4.39 -14.87
C ARG A 266 -6.21 -5.17 -15.94
N ASN A 267 -5.87 -4.53 -17.06
CA ASN A 267 -5.06 -5.13 -18.13
C ASN A 267 -3.56 -4.77 -17.98
N MET A 268 -3.16 -4.11 -16.89
CA MET A 268 -1.80 -3.67 -16.65
C MET A 268 -1.15 -4.48 -15.53
N LEU A 269 -0.01 -5.11 -15.82
CA LEU A 269 0.88 -5.68 -14.80
C LEU A 269 1.81 -4.58 -14.29
N ILE A 270 1.31 -3.80 -13.33
CA ILE A 270 2.05 -2.72 -12.67
C ILE A 270 2.73 -3.28 -11.42
N LYS A 271 4.05 -3.13 -11.31
CA LYS A 271 4.80 -3.50 -10.10
C LYS A 271 4.32 -2.63 -8.94
N PRO A 272 3.81 -3.21 -7.84
CA PRO A 272 3.46 -2.43 -6.67
C PRO A 272 4.71 -1.77 -6.05
N SER A 273 4.58 -0.53 -5.59
CA SER A 273 5.66 0.20 -4.92
C SER A 273 5.26 0.65 -3.51
N MET A 274 6.27 0.85 -2.67
CA MET A 274 6.14 1.30 -1.29
C MET A 274 6.37 2.81 -1.24
N GLY A 275 5.30 3.59 -1.25
CA GLY A 275 5.38 5.05 -1.20
C GLY A 275 4.04 5.72 -1.46
N TYR A 276 4.06 7.05 -1.50
CA TYR A 276 2.92 7.84 -1.94
C TYR A 276 3.02 8.04 -3.44
N GLU A 277 2.11 7.42 -4.18
CA GLU A 277 1.89 7.71 -5.59
C GLU A 277 1.54 9.19 -5.73
N GLN A 278 2.26 9.89 -6.62
CA GLN A 278 2.14 11.34 -6.77
C GLN A 278 1.33 11.70 -8.00
N GLU A 279 1.79 11.29 -9.20
CA GLU A 279 1.17 11.70 -10.46
C GLU A 279 1.32 10.65 -11.56
N PHE A 280 0.31 10.60 -12.44
CA PHE A 280 0.35 9.88 -13.71
C PHE A 280 0.84 10.79 -14.83
N TYR A 281 1.72 10.28 -15.68
CA TYR A 281 2.20 10.96 -16.88
C TYR A 281 1.86 10.12 -18.11
N PHE A 282 1.20 10.75 -19.09
CA PHE A 282 0.81 10.11 -20.34
C PHE A 282 1.77 10.51 -21.44
N LEU A 283 2.63 9.58 -21.85
CA LEU A 283 3.75 9.85 -22.74
C LEU A 283 3.33 9.65 -24.21
N ASP A 284 2.52 8.62 -24.48
CA ASP A 284 1.80 8.38 -25.72
C ASP A 284 0.64 7.38 -25.51
N ASP A 285 0.04 6.88 -26.59
CA ASP A 285 -1.10 5.93 -26.53
C ASP A 285 -0.71 4.56 -25.93
N ASP A 286 0.57 4.21 -25.99
CA ASP A 286 1.10 2.89 -25.62
C ASP A 286 2.03 2.97 -24.39
N THR A 287 2.30 4.18 -23.87
CA THR A 287 3.29 4.41 -22.80
C THR A 287 2.81 5.43 -21.78
N PHE A 288 2.88 5.04 -20.51
CA PHE A 288 2.56 5.87 -19.35
C PHE A 288 3.67 5.79 -18.30
N ALA A 289 3.67 6.71 -17.35
CA ALA A 289 4.53 6.65 -16.18
C ALA A 289 3.80 7.04 -14.91
N ILE A 290 4.19 6.44 -13.78
CA ILE A 290 3.72 6.79 -12.45
C ILE A 290 4.94 7.20 -11.62
N THR A 291 4.87 8.34 -10.94
CA THR A 291 5.91 8.75 -9.99
C THR A 291 5.52 8.35 -8.57
N VAL A 292 6.48 7.79 -7.83
CA VAL A 292 6.27 7.35 -6.45
C VAL A 292 7.37 7.92 -5.57
N MET A 293 6.99 8.70 -4.56
CA MET A 293 7.91 9.14 -3.52
C MET A 293 8.00 8.06 -2.44
N ARG A 294 9.18 7.47 -2.29
CA ARG A 294 9.42 6.39 -1.31
C ARG A 294 9.92 6.90 0.03
N GLY A 295 10.66 8.00 0.01
CA GLY A 295 11.18 8.67 1.20
C GLY A 295 11.93 9.95 0.82
N PRO A 296 12.49 10.66 1.81
CA PRO A 296 13.28 11.85 1.55
C PRO A 296 14.42 11.55 0.55
N GLY A 297 14.43 12.26 -0.58
CA GLY A 297 15.42 12.08 -1.64
C GLY A 297 15.32 10.76 -2.44
N LEU A 298 14.36 9.88 -2.16
CA LEU A 298 14.21 8.58 -2.82
C LEU A 298 12.90 8.50 -3.61
N TRP A 299 13.02 8.35 -4.92
CA TRP A 299 11.92 8.36 -5.88
C TRP A 299 11.99 7.17 -6.82
N GLU A 300 10.82 6.77 -7.31
CA GLU A 300 10.69 5.79 -8.38
C GLU A 300 9.82 6.35 -9.49
N VAL A 301 10.16 5.98 -10.72
CA VAL A 301 9.31 6.15 -11.90
C VAL A 301 8.99 4.76 -12.42
N ILE A 302 7.71 4.39 -12.36
CA ILE A 302 7.19 3.14 -12.91
C ILE A 302 6.73 3.45 -14.33
N VAL A 303 7.45 2.96 -15.33
CA VAL A 303 7.09 3.09 -16.75
C VAL A 303 6.22 1.91 -17.13
N ILE A 304 5.07 2.19 -17.75
CA ILE A 304 4.05 1.23 -18.17
C ILE A 304 3.98 1.27 -19.70
N GLU A 305 4.18 0.13 -20.35
CA GLU A 305 4.28 0.03 -21.81
C GLU A 305 3.35 -1.05 -22.35
N ALA A 306 2.77 -0.82 -23.53
CA ALA A 306 1.99 -1.81 -24.24
C ALA A 306 2.85 -3.04 -24.51
N ASP A 307 2.32 -4.19 -24.11
CA ASP A 307 3.02 -5.47 -24.15
C ASP A 307 2.17 -6.51 -24.85
N GLY A 308 2.35 -6.60 -26.17
CA GLY A 308 1.66 -7.58 -27.01
C GLY A 308 2.08 -9.04 -26.76
N SER A 309 3.05 -9.28 -25.87
CA SER A 309 3.40 -10.64 -25.44
C SER A 309 2.55 -11.13 -24.27
N LEU A 310 1.82 -10.23 -23.59
CA LEU A 310 0.89 -10.59 -22.54
C LEU A 310 -0.43 -11.12 -23.12
N ASP A 311 -1.05 -12.00 -22.34
CA ASP A 311 -2.26 -12.74 -22.67
C ASP A 311 -3.19 -12.85 -21.46
N ILE A 312 -3.21 -11.82 -20.60
CA ILE A 312 -3.86 -11.84 -19.28
C ILE A 312 -5.31 -12.36 -19.37
N GLY A 313 -6.08 -11.92 -20.37
CA GLY A 313 -7.48 -12.32 -20.54
C GLY A 313 -7.69 -13.77 -21.00
N GLN A 314 -6.64 -14.51 -21.33
CA GLN A 314 -6.69 -15.94 -21.65
C GLN A 314 -6.32 -16.84 -20.45
N ARG A 315 -5.80 -16.25 -19.37
CA ARG A 315 -5.33 -16.99 -18.20
C ARG A 315 -6.48 -17.37 -17.26
N GLU A 316 -6.34 -18.49 -16.58
CA GLU A 316 -7.29 -18.90 -15.54
C GLU A 316 -7.11 -18.00 -14.30
N VAL A 317 -8.20 -17.45 -13.78
CA VAL A 317 -8.14 -16.54 -12.64
C VAL A 317 -7.99 -17.32 -11.34
N ILE A 318 -7.02 -16.92 -10.51
CA ILE A 318 -6.94 -17.31 -9.10
C ILE A 318 -7.39 -16.10 -8.27
N SER A 319 -8.50 -16.25 -7.55
CA SER A 319 -9.09 -15.17 -6.76
C SER A 319 -8.62 -15.20 -5.31
N VAL A 320 -8.06 -14.07 -4.84
CA VAL A 320 -7.72 -13.84 -3.43
C VAL A 320 -8.68 -12.80 -2.87
N LYS A 321 -9.44 -13.13 -1.81
CA LYS A 321 -10.36 -12.17 -1.18
C LYS A 321 -10.23 -12.15 0.34
N GLY A 322 -10.25 -10.95 0.90
CA GLY A 322 -10.10 -10.73 2.32
C GLY A 322 -10.36 -9.29 2.75
N ASP A 323 -10.38 -9.07 4.06
CA ASP A 323 -10.40 -7.72 4.60
C ASP A 323 -9.03 -7.07 4.38
N ASN A 324 -8.98 -5.90 3.74
CA ASN A 324 -7.75 -5.14 3.47
C ASN A 324 -6.69 -5.88 2.65
N ALA A 325 -7.05 -6.89 1.86
CA ALA A 325 -6.11 -7.68 1.04
C ALA A 325 -5.30 -6.81 0.06
N ILE A 326 -5.92 -5.81 -0.58
CA ILE A 326 -5.24 -4.94 -1.55
C ILE A 326 -4.22 -3.98 -0.90
N PHE A 327 -4.27 -3.86 0.43
CA PHE A 327 -3.37 -3.00 1.19
C PHE A 327 -2.14 -3.76 1.70
N ASP A 328 -2.11 -5.09 1.63
CA ASP A 328 -0.91 -5.89 1.91
C ASP A 328 0.02 -5.85 0.70
N LYS A 329 1.07 -5.02 0.78
CA LYS A 329 1.98 -4.81 -0.34
C LYS A 329 2.83 -6.04 -0.61
N GLY A 330 3.12 -6.85 0.42
CA GLY A 330 3.81 -8.13 0.26
C GLY A 330 3.01 -9.12 -0.60
N LEU A 331 1.71 -9.24 -0.33
CA LEU A 331 0.77 -10.04 -1.12
C LEU A 331 0.65 -9.52 -2.56
N MET A 332 0.52 -8.20 -2.74
CA MET A 332 0.44 -7.59 -4.06
C MET A 332 1.71 -7.81 -4.89
N ILE A 333 2.89 -7.72 -4.27
CA ILE A 333 4.18 -8.00 -4.93
C ILE A 333 4.31 -9.48 -5.28
N ALA A 334 3.88 -10.38 -4.40
CA ALA A 334 3.82 -11.81 -4.70
C ALA A 334 2.92 -12.09 -5.91
N ALA A 335 1.74 -11.46 -5.98
CA ALA A 335 0.80 -11.63 -7.10
C ALA A 335 1.40 -11.10 -8.41
N TYR A 336 2.02 -9.91 -8.38
CA TYR A 336 2.73 -9.36 -9.53
C TYR A 336 3.84 -10.31 -10.03
N ASN A 337 4.71 -10.77 -9.13
CA ASN A 337 5.82 -11.66 -9.48
C ASN A 337 5.32 -13.00 -10.03
N TYR A 338 4.26 -13.56 -9.44
CA TYR A 338 3.64 -14.78 -9.95
C TYR A 338 3.07 -14.58 -11.35
N ASN A 339 2.30 -13.51 -11.56
CA ASN A 339 1.69 -13.16 -12.85
C ASN A 339 2.74 -12.89 -13.94
N MET A 340 3.89 -12.33 -13.59
CA MET A 340 4.99 -12.09 -14.54
C MET A 340 5.79 -13.36 -14.89
N SER A 341 5.72 -14.41 -14.06
CA SER A 341 6.58 -15.59 -14.19
C SER A 341 6.00 -16.72 -15.05
N GLN A 342 4.70 -16.67 -15.36
CA GLN A 342 3.96 -17.72 -16.07
C GLN A 342 2.82 -17.14 -16.92
N GLN A 343 2.16 -17.99 -17.73
CA GLN A 343 1.07 -17.61 -18.65
C GLN A 343 -0.23 -18.42 -18.46
N ASP A 344 -0.28 -19.34 -17.51
CA ASP A 344 -1.44 -20.20 -17.27
C ASP A 344 -2.50 -19.53 -16.37
N TYR A 345 -2.04 -18.77 -15.36
CA TYR A 345 -2.88 -18.21 -14.31
C TYR A 345 -2.74 -16.69 -14.16
N TYR A 346 -3.78 -16.04 -13.66
CA TYR A 346 -3.78 -14.63 -13.27
C TYR A 346 -4.35 -14.47 -11.86
N VAL A 347 -3.48 -14.12 -10.91
CA VAL A 347 -3.88 -13.86 -9.52
C VAL A 347 -4.49 -12.47 -9.43
N VAL A 348 -5.71 -12.40 -8.94
CA VAL A 348 -6.46 -11.17 -8.67
C VAL A 348 -6.72 -11.06 -7.18
N VAL A 349 -6.27 -9.96 -6.58
CA VAL A 349 -6.47 -9.66 -5.15
C VAL A 349 -7.56 -8.62 -5.01
N GLU A 350 -8.60 -8.91 -4.23
CA GLU A 350 -9.73 -8.02 -4.00
C GLU A 350 -10.08 -7.92 -2.52
N ASN A 351 -10.63 -6.78 -2.12
CA ASN A 351 -11.25 -6.65 -0.80
C ASN A 351 -12.67 -7.21 -0.81
N TRP A 352 -13.17 -7.61 0.36
CA TRP A 352 -14.62 -7.75 0.53
C TRP A 352 -15.33 -6.41 0.32
N GLY A 353 -16.50 -6.44 -0.33
CA GLY A 353 -17.30 -5.24 -0.57
C GLY A 353 -17.87 -4.63 0.71
N GLY A 354 -18.38 -3.39 0.63
CA GLY A 354 -18.88 -2.65 1.80
C GLY A 354 -20.01 -3.35 2.58
N GLU A 355 -20.70 -4.34 2.00
CA GLU A 355 -21.67 -5.20 2.70
C GLU A 355 -21.07 -6.12 3.78
N TYR A 356 -19.74 -6.29 3.73
CA TYR A 356 -18.95 -6.99 4.73
C TYR A 356 -18.26 -6.04 5.70
N GLY A 357 -18.53 -4.74 5.66
CA GLY A 357 -18.04 -3.78 6.65
C GLY A 357 -18.74 -3.94 8.02
N TRP A 358 -18.02 -3.62 9.09
CA TRP A 358 -18.53 -3.65 10.46
C TRP A 358 -17.92 -2.50 11.27
N SER A 359 -18.68 -1.98 12.23
CA SER A 359 -18.21 -1.00 13.21
C SER A 359 -18.46 -1.44 14.65
N THR A 360 -19.19 -2.54 14.84
CA THR A 360 -19.50 -3.13 16.15
C THR A 360 -19.20 -4.63 16.15
N SER A 361 -19.10 -5.23 17.35
CA SER A 361 -18.86 -6.68 17.46
C SER A 361 -20.06 -7.52 17.00
N GLU A 362 -21.30 -7.03 17.20
CA GLU A 362 -22.51 -7.70 16.70
C GLU A 362 -22.54 -7.73 15.16
N GLU A 363 -22.21 -6.61 14.51
CA GLU A 363 -22.08 -6.55 13.05
C GLU A 363 -20.96 -7.46 12.53
N ALA A 364 -19.85 -7.60 13.27
CA ALA A 364 -18.75 -8.50 12.93
C ALA A 364 -19.17 -9.97 12.99
N GLU A 365 -19.95 -10.37 14.01
CA GLU A 365 -20.51 -11.72 14.12
C GLU A 365 -21.50 -12.01 12.98
N GLU A 366 -22.41 -11.07 12.68
CA GLU A 366 -23.35 -11.22 11.56
C GLU A 366 -22.62 -11.32 10.22
N ARG A 367 -21.58 -10.51 10.02
CA ARG A 367 -20.69 -10.57 8.85
C ARG A 367 -20.05 -11.96 8.74
N ASN A 368 -19.49 -12.49 9.82
CA ASN A 368 -18.86 -13.82 9.83
C ASN A 368 -19.85 -14.92 9.45
N LEU A 369 -21.09 -14.86 9.96
CA LEU A 369 -22.13 -15.82 9.58
C LEU A 369 -22.47 -15.76 8.09
N ARG A 370 -22.59 -14.55 7.52
CA ARG A 370 -22.81 -14.37 6.07
C ARG A 370 -21.66 -14.95 5.26
N LEU A 371 -20.43 -14.66 5.66
CA LEU A 371 -19.23 -15.15 4.99
C LEU A 371 -19.15 -16.69 5.03
N ILE A 372 -19.37 -17.32 6.20
CA ILE A 372 -19.42 -18.78 6.32
C ILE A 372 -20.51 -19.38 5.41
N GLN A 373 -21.70 -18.77 5.35
CA GLN A 373 -22.77 -19.22 4.45
C GLN A 373 -22.37 -19.11 2.96
N GLN A 374 -21.70 -18.03 2.57
CA GLN A 374 -21.20 -17.84 1.22
C GLN A 374 -20.18 -18.93 0.86
N LEU A 375 -19.17 -19.15 1.72
CA LEU A 375 -18.14 -20.16 1.53
C LEU A 375 -18.73 -21.58 1.39
N GLN A 376 -19.78 -21.90 2.15
CA GLN A 376 -20.48 -23.18 2.06
C GLN A 376 -21.38 -23.32 0.82
N SER A 377 -21.82 -22.20 0.24
CA SER A 377 -22.71 -22.18 -0.93
C SER A 377 -22.01 -22.38 -2.27
N GLY A 378 -20.67 -22.46 -2.27
CA GLY A 378 -19.84 -22.64 -3.46
C GLY A 378 -19.41 -21.34 -4.14
N ASP A 379 -19.77 -20.17 -3.59
CA ASP A 379 -19.32 -18.85 -4.03
C ASP A 379 -18.09 -18.41 -3.22
N SER A 380 -17.06 -19.26 -3.17
CA SER A 380 -15.83 -19.00 -2.43
C SER A 380 -14.76 -18.46 -3.38
N PRO A 381 -13.94 -17.48 -2.97
CA PRO A 381 -12.67 -17.23 -3.63
C PRO A 381 -11.77 -18.48 -3.54
N ASP A 382 -10.76 -18.54 -4.39
CA ASP A 382 -9.77 -19.62 -4.36
C ASP A 382 -8.91 -19.55 -3.10
N ILE A 383 -8.56 -18.33 -2.68
CA ILE A 383 -7.75 -18.03 -1.50
C ILE A 383 -8.49 -17.02 -0.62
N LEU A 384 -8.63 -17.37 0.65
CA LEU A 384 -9.15 -16.48 1.68
C LEU A 384 -7.98 -15.76 2.34
N TYR A 385 -8.13 -14.46 2.57
CA TYR A 385 -7.14 -13.60 3.19
C TYR A 385 -7.69 -12.91 4.45
N GLY A 386 -6.83 -12.76 5.46
CA GLY A 386 -7.03 -11.84 6.57
C GLY A 386 -7.21 -12.51 7.92
N TYR A 387 -6.64 -11.88 8.97
CA TYR A 387 -6.63 -12.38 10.35
C TYR A 387 -7.98 -12.33 11.08
N THR A 388 -9.04 -11.82 10.43
CA THR A 388 -10.41 -11.81 10.98
C THR A 388 -11.13 -13.14 10.76
N LEU A 389 -10.54 -14.04 9.97
CA LEU A 389 -11.02 -15.39 9.73
C LEU A 389 -10.32 -16.38 10.68
N ASP A 390 -11.08 -17.27 11.28
CA ASP A 390 -10.53 -18.42 11.99
C ASP A 390 -10.24 -19.54 10.99
N HIS A 391 -9.04 -19.51 10.40
CA HIS A 391 -8.62 -20.46 9.37
C HIS A 391 -8.55 -21.90 9.87
N ASP A 392 -8.20 -22.10 11.15
CA ASP A 392 -8.13 -23.42 11.76
C ASP A 392 -9.53 -24.02 11.96
N TYR A 393 -10.51 -23.22 12.42
CA TYR A 393 -11.92 -23.62 12.43
C TYR A 393 -12.43 -23.95 11.02
N LEU A 394 -12.16 -23.09 10.03
CA LEU A 394 -12.55 -23.32 8.65
C LEU A 394 -11.96 -24.63 8.11
N GLY A 395 -10.73 -24.95 8.49
CA GLY A 395 -10.05 -26.20 8.15
C GLY A 395 -10.72 -27.42 8.78
N ARG A 396 -11.03 -27.37 10.08
CA ARG A 396 -11.80 -28.42 10.77
C ARG A 396 -13.20 -28.62 10.18
N ALA A 397 -13.83 -27.55 9.73
CA ALA A 397 -15.14 -27.57 9.07
C ALA A 397 -15.09 -28.05 7.60
N GLY A 398 -13.89 -28.23 7.03
CA GLY A 398 -13.69 -28.66 5.64
C GLY A 398 -13.97 -27.57 4.60
N VAL A 399 -13.91 -26.30 4.99
CA VAL A 399 -14.10 -25.14 4.10
C VAL A 399 -12.79 -24.75 3.40
N VAL A 400 -11.66 -24.99 4.05
CA VAL A 400 -10.31 -24.81 3.48
C VAL A 400 -9.54 -26.13 3.51
N ILE A 401 -8.56 -26.29 2.63
CA ILE A 401 -7.78 -27.53 2.52
C ILE A 401 -6.66 -27.57 3.56
N ASP A 402 -6.26 -28.78 3.94
CA ASP A 402 -4.99 -29.01 4.65
C ASP A 402 -3.84 -28.88 3.64
N MET A 403 -2.99 -27.88 3.85
CA MET A 403 -1.84 -27.54 3.01
C MET A 403 -0.58 -28.33 3.37
N MET A 404 -0.55 -29.14 4.42
CA MET A 404 0.64 -29.94 4.77
C MET A 404 1.19 -30.79 3.62
N PRO A 405 0.37 -31.48 2.80
CA PRO A 405 0.89 -32.27 1.67
C PRO A 405 1.66 -31.44 0.63
N TYR A 406 1.35 -30.15 0.53
CA TYR A 406 2.04 -29.20 -0.34
C TYR A 406 3.34 -28.71 0.31
N ILE A 407 3.26 -28.31 1.59
CA ILE A 407 4.40 -27.81 2.37
C ILE A 407 5.51 -28.85 2.46
N GLU A 408 5.17 -30.13 2.63
CA GLU A 408 6.15 -31.24 2.71
C GLU A 408 7.06 -31.34 1.47
N ASN A 409 6.61 -30.80 0.32
CA ASN A 409 7.35 -30.81 -0.93
C ASN A 409 7.89 -29.42 -1.33
N SER A 410 7.68 -28.39 -0.51
CA SER A 410 8.10 -27.01 -0.81
C SER A 410 9.61 -26.83 -0.59
N GLU A 411 10.29 -26.29 -1.60
CA GLU A 411 11.70 -25.87 -1.47
C GLU A 411 11.85 -24.53 -0.74
N VAL A 412 10.75 -23.78 -0.61
CA VAL A 412 10.74 -22.42 -0.04
C VAL A 412 10.24 -22.45 1.41
N ILE A 413 9.13 -23.14 1.69
CA ILE A 413 8.47 -23.20 3.00
C ILE A 413 8.96 -24.44 3.77
N ASN A 414 10.09 -24.29 4.46
CA ASN A 414 10.69 -25.36 5.28
C ASN A 414 11.50 -24.79 6.44
N LYS A 415 11.92 -25.67 7.36
CA LYS A 415 12.67 -25.32 8.58
C LYS A 415 14.09 -24.81 8.34
N ASP A 416 14.66 -25.01 7.15
CA ASP A 416 15.99 -24.48 6.81
C ASP A 416 15.89 -22.99 6.40
N ASN A 417 14.80 -22.63 5.71
CA ASN A 417 14.56 -21.27 5.23
C ASN A 417 13.81 -20.38 6.23
N ILE A 418 12.90 -20.96 7.02
CA ILE A 418 12.04 -20.25 7.99
C ILE A 418 12.51 -20.58 9.41
N ASN A 419 12.36 -19.65 10.35
CA ASN A 419 12.60 -19.93 11.76
C ASN A 419 11.78 -21.14 12.22
N SER A 420 12.42 -22.11 12.89
CA SER A 420 11.76 -23.37 13.26
C SER A 420 10.57 -23.20 14.18
N HIS A 421 10.58 -22.21 15.09
CA HIS A 421 9.46 -21.95 15.99
C HIS A 421 8.27 -21.36 15.24
N LEU A 422 8.51 -20.42 14.31
CA LEU A 422 7.44 -19.87 13.46
C LEU A 422 6.86 -20.94 12.54
N TYR A 423 7.70 -21.79 11.95
CA TYR A 423 7.26 -22.94 11.18
C TYR A 423 6.41 -23.90 12.02
N ASP A 424 6.85 -24.21 13.24
CA ASP A 424 6.15 -25.11 14.15
C ASP A 424 4.82 -24.52 14.63
N VAL A 425 4.72 -23.21 14.86
CA VAL A 425 3.43 -22.57 15.19
C VAL A 425 2.45 -22.63 14.01
N MET A 426 2.95 -22.45 12.78
CA MET A 426 2.13 -22.53 11.56
C MET A 426 1.70 -23.97 11.20
N THR A 427 2.44 -25.01 11.64
CA THR A 427 2.24 -26.41 11.20
C THR A 427 2.01 -27.42 12.33
N GLY A 428 2.11 -27.01 13.59
CA GLY A 428 2.38 -27.87 14.76
C GLY A 428 1.34 -28.93 15.11
N GLY A 429 0.17 -28.92 14.46
CA GLY A 429 -0.87 -29.95 14.60
C GLY A 429 -0.74 -31.13 13.64
N GLY A 430 0.30 -31.17 12.79
CA GLY A 430 0.39 -32.12 11.67
C GLY A 430 -0.61 -31.86 10.56
N LYS A 431 -1.26 -30.69 10.61
CA LYS A 431 -2.14 -30.09 9.62
C LYS A 431 -1.84 -28.60 9.56
N CYS A 432 -2.09 -27.98 8.41
CA CYS A 432 -1.82 -26.58 8.19
C CYS A 432 -2.93 -26.00 7.33
N TYR A 433 -3.76 -25.15 7.92
CA TYR A 433 -4.89 -24.52 7.23
C TYR A 433 -4.63 -23.05 6.92
N GLU A 434 -3.49 -22.52 7.36
CA GLU A 434 -3.11 -21.12 7.19
C GLU A 434 -1.63 -20.99 6.84
N LEU A 435 -1.31 -20.03 5.97
CA LEU A 435 0.04 -19.57 5.69
C LEU A 435 0.07 -18.06 5.89
N PHE A 436 1.15 -17.55 6.47
CA PHE A 436 1.44 -16.12 6.56
C PHE A 436 2.87 -15.88 6.07
N CYS A 437 3.17 -14.66 5.62
CA CYS A 437 4.48 -14.33 5.05
C CYS A 437 5.33 -13.43 5.96
N GLY A 438 4.70 -12.80 6.96
CA GLY A 438 5.37 -11.93 7.91
C GLY A 438 4.62 -11.88 9.22
N TYR A 439 5.14 -11.13 10.18
CA TYR A 439 4.51 -11.01 11.49
C TYR A 439 4.93 -9.76 12.24
N TYR A 440 4.07 -9.30 13.15
CA TYR A 440 4.42 -8.38 14.21
C TYR A 440 4.53 -9.15 15.53
N LEU A 441 5.47 -8.77 16.40
CA LEU A 441 5.39 -9.19 17.80
C LEU A 441 4.19 -8.49 18.44
N ASN A 442 3.38 -9.24 19.18
CA ASN A 442 2.21 -8.68 19.83
C ASN A 442 2.17 -9.14 21.30
N GLY A 443 2.27 -8.18 22.21
CA GLY A 443 2.31 -8.46 23.63
C GLY A 443 2.92 -7.34 24.45
N LEU A 444 3.21 -7.65 25.71
CA LEU A 444 3.79 -6.68 26.63
C LEU A 444 5.31 -6.59 26.49
N PHE A 445 5.82 -5.37 26.53
CA PHE A 445 7.23 -5.04 26.73
C PHE A 445 7.42 -4.44 28.11
N CYS A 446 8.57 -4.68 28.74
CA CYS A 446 8.85 -4.24 30.10
C CYS A 446 10.33 -3.98 30.34
N SER A 447 10.67 -2.97 31.16
CA SER A 447 12.02 -2.78 31.68
C SER A 447 12.44 -4.00 32.51
N PRO A 448 13.58 -4.66 32.22
CA PRO A 448 14.00 -5.86 32.96
C PRO A 448 14.08 -5.66 34.49
N GLY A 449 14.41 -4.46 34.95
CA GLY A 449 14.49 -4.13 36.38
C GLY A 449 13.14 -4.14 37.11
N LEU A 450 12.01 -4.00 36.40
CA LEU A 450 10.67 -3.97 37.01
C LEU A 450 10.23 -5.35 37.51
N ILE A 451 10.59 -6.39 36.76
CA ILE A 451 10.23 -7.79 37.06
C ILE A 451 11.43 -8.60 37.61
N GLY A 452 12.66 -8.13 37.40
CA GLY A 452 13.87 -8.82 37.83
C GLY A 452 14.07 -10.19 37.17
N ASN A 453 14.47 -11.19 37.95
CA ASN A 453 14.71 -12.56 37.49
C ASN A 453 13.53 -13.50 37.80
N ARG A 454 12.33 -12.96 37.96
CA ARG A 454 11.12 -13.74 38.24
C ARG A 454 10.67 -14.51 37.00
N ASP A 455 10.01 -15.63 37.22
CA ASP A 455 9.19 -16.25 36.18
C ASP A 455 8.03 -15.31 35.83
N ILE A 456 7.62 -15.30 34.56
CA ILE A 456 6.59 -14.40 34.05
C ILE A 456 5.27 -15.15 34.03
N ASP A 457 4.38 -14.78 34.94
CA ASP A 457 2.98 -15.19 35.02
C ASP A 457 2.08 -13.94 35.15
N TYR A 458 0.76 -14.11 35.15
CA TYR A 458 -0.14 -12.94 35.28
C TYR A 458 -0.03 -12.22 36.63
N GLU A 459 0.57 -12.80 37.68
CA GLU A 459 0.71 -12.13 38.98
C GLU A 459 1.67 -10.94 38.92
N ILE A 460 2.44 -10.77 37.83
CA ILE A 460 3.24 -9.56 37.60
C ILE A 460 2.38 -8.29 37.63
N PHE A 461 1.14 -8.36 37.18
CA PHE A 461 0.20 -7.24 37.20
C PHE A 461 -0.17 -6.82 38.63
N GLY A 462 0.02 -7.71 39.62
CA GLY A 462 -0.21 -7.43 41.04
C GLY A 462 0.96 -6.73 41.73
N LEU A 463 2.14 -6.63 41.10
CA LEU A 463 3.31 -5.97 41.70
C LEU A 463 3.06 -4.47 41.86
N PRO A 464 3.31 -3.85 43.03
CA PRO A 464 3.03 -2.44 43.25
C PRO A 464 3.62 -1.51 42.17
N ALA A 465 4.88 -1.74 41.79
CA ALA A 465 5.54 -0.94 40.76
C ALA A 465 4.92 -1.13 39.35
N VAL A 466 4.40 -2.32 39.04
CA VAL A 466 3.70 -2.58 37.77
C VAL A 466 2.31 -1.93 37.81
N ARG A 467 1.57 -2.10 38.91
CA ARG A 467 0.27 -1.47 39.14
C ARG A 467 0.35 0.05 39.02
N ASP A 468 1.37 0.67 39.60
CA ASP A 468 1.56 2.13 39.57
C ASP A 468 1.83 2.65 38.15
N LEU A 469 2.46 1.84 37.29
CA LEU A 469 2.78 2.20 35.91
C LEU A 469 1.61 1.93 34.95
N LEU A 470 0.89 0.83 35.16
CA LEU A 470 -0.23 0.40 34.32
C LEU A 470 -1.58 1.00 34.73
N GLY A 471 -1.73 1.43 35.98
CA GLY A 471 -3.00 1.88 36.55
C GLY A 471 -3.73 2.84 35.64
N ASN A 472 -5.01 2.55 35.36
CA ASN A 472 -5.91 3.36 34.54
C ASN A 472 -5.49 3.55 33.07
N ARG A 473 -4.61 2.71 32.50
CA ARG A 473 -4.22 2.79 31.08
C ARG A 473 -5.06 1.96 30.12
N TYR A 474 -5.65 0.88 30.61
CA TYR A 474 -6.44 -0.06 29.83
C TYR A 474 -7.75 -0.33 30.56
N ARG A 475 -8.78 -0.80 29.84
CA ARG A 475 -10.04 -1.19 30.45
C ARG A 475 -9.87 -2.52 31.19
N ALA A 476 -10.74 -2.80 32.15
CA ALA A 476 -10.71 -4.09 32.85
C ALA A 476 -10.81 -5.28 31.88
N CYS A 477 -11.60 -5.16 30.80
CA CYS A 477 -11.69 -6.19 29.78
C CYS A 477 -10.37 -6.41 29.01
N ASP A 478 -9.56 -5.37 28.82
CA ASP A 478 -8.30 -5.48 28.08
C ASP A 478 -7.26 -6.25 28.93
N TYR A 479 -7.17 -5.95 30.22
CA TYR A 479 -6.36 -6.74 31.16
C TYR A 479 -6.82 -8.20 31.24
N LEU A 480 -8.13 -8.42 31.26
CA LEU A 480 -8.68 -9.77 31.27
C LEU A 480 -8.35 -10.51 29.96
N ASN A 481 -8.37 -9.81 28.83
CA ASN A 481 -7.96 -10.36 27.55
C ASN A 481 -6.47 -10.73 27.54
N PHE A 482 -5.59 -9.92 28.14
CA PHE A 482 -4.17 -10.23 28.27
C PHE A 482 -3.91 -11.47 29.13
N MET A 483 -4.65 -11.64 30.23
CA MET A 483 -4.43 -12.71 31.21
C MET A 483 -5.15 -14.01 30.88
N ILE A 484 -6.31 -13.93 30.22
CA ILE A 484 -7.23 -15.05 29.97
C ILE A 484 -7.46 -15.22 28.48
N GLY A 485 -7.97 -14.19 27.78
CA GLY A 485 -8.41 -14.29 26.39
C GLY A 485 -7.35 -14.81 25.43
N TYR A 486 -6.21 -14.11 25.32
CA TYR A 486 -5.12 -14.55 24.45
C TYR A 486 -4.51 -15.88 24.90
N PRO A 487 -4.15 -16.11 26.18
CA PRO A 487 -3.63 -17.40 26.59
C PRO A 487 -4.60 -18.57 26.42
N MET A 488 -5.92 -18.34 26.40
CA MET A 488 -6.92 -19.41 26.31
C MET A 488 -6.70 -20.31 25.09
N THR A 489 -6.25 -19.75 23.96
CA THR A 489 -6.01 -20.48 22.71
C THR A 489 -4.54 -20.87 22.51
N SER A 490 -3.65 -20.55 23.46
CA SER A 490 -2.23 -20.87 23.35
C SER A 490 -1.93 -22.29 23.84
N PRO A 491 -0.84 -22.93 23.38
CA PRO A 491 -0.43 -24.26 23.85
C PRO A 491 -0.14 -24.34 25.36
N ARG A 492 0.11 -23.20 25.99
CA ARG A 492 0.37 -23.09 27.44
C ARG A 492 -0.87 -22.74 28.25
N GLY A 493 -1.97 -22.39 27.59
CA GLY A 493 -3.25 -22.15 28.22
C GLY A 493 -4.27 -23.24 27.91
N GLY A 494 -5.51 -22.83 27.68
CA GLY A 494 -6.68 -23.71 27.68
C GLY A 494 -7.46 -23.67 28.99
N MET A 495 -8.74 -24.01 28.92
CA MET A 495 -9.65 -23.89 30.06
C MET A 495 -9.28 -24.77 31.25
N ASP A 496 -8.64 -25.92 31.03
CA ASP A 496 -8.12 -26.80 32.09
C ASP A 496 -6.99 -26.14 32.90
N VAL A 497 -6.19 -25.28 32.26
CA VAL A 497 -5.08 -24.55 32.89
C VAL A 497 -5.57 -23.29 33.60
N LEU A 498 -6.51 -22.58 32.97
CA LEU A 498 -7.10 -21.37 33.53
C LEU A 498 -7.94 -21.71 34.76
N GLY A 499 -8.97 -22.55 34.63
CA GLY A 499 -9.84 -22.93 35.74
C GLY A 499 -10.53 -21.76 36.46
N GLU A 500 -11.46 -22.08 37.36
CA GLU A 500 -12.29 -21.06 38.03
C GLU A 500 -11.47 -20.15 38.95
N ASP A 501 -10.45 -20.69 39.64
CA ASP A 501 -9.64 -19.94 40.60
C ASP A 501 -8.76 -18.88 39.93
N HIS A 502 -8.09 -19.19 38.81
CA HIS A 502 -7.29 -18.18 38.10
C HIS A 502 -8.18 -17.19 37.34
N ILE A 503 -9.32 -17.62 36.80
CA ILE A 503 -10.29 -16.70 36.19
C ILE A 503 -10.79 -15.68 37.22
N ARG A 504 -11.17 -16.14 38.43
CA ARG A 504 -11.56 -15.24 39.52
C ARG A 504 -10.44 -14.27 39.87
N ARG A 505 -9.21 -14.76 39.99
CA ARG A 505 -8.05 -13.95 40.35
C ARG A 505 -7.71 -12.91 39.28
N ALA A 506 -7.72 -13.29 38.01
CA ALA A 506 -7.51 -12.40 36.88
C ALA A 506 -8.61 -11.34 36.81
N LEU A 507 -9.88 -11.71 37.02
CA LEU A 507 -11.00 -10.77 37.08
C LEU A 507 -10.81 -9.74 38.20
N GLU A 508 -10.47 -10.17 39.42
CA GLU A 508 -10.17 -9.29 40.55
C GLU A 508 -9.07 -8.27 40.18
N MET A 509 -7.98 -8.75 39.58
CA MET A 509 -6.87 -7.88 39.17
C MET A 509 -7.27 -6.91 38.07
N SER A 510 -8.04 -7.37 37.08
CA SER A 510 -8.52 -6.56 35.97
C SER A 510 -9.40 -5.41 36.43
N VAL A 511 -10.33 -5.64 37.37
CA VAL A 511 -11.19 -4.56 37.88
C VAL A 511 -10.48 -3.63 38.86
N GLU A 512 -9.42 -4.11 39.52
CA GLU A 512 -8.56 -3.29 40.39
C GLU A 512 -7.63 -2.36 39.59
N LEU A 513 -7.23 -2.77 38.38
CA LEU A 513 -6.30 -2.04 37.52
C LEU A 513 -6.97 -1.17 36.47
N GLY A 514 -8.10 -1.64 35.93
CA GLY A 514 -8.75 -1.07 34.77
C GLY A 514 -9.94 -0.18 35.10
N ASN A 515 -10.19 0.76 34.20
CA ASN A 515 -11.36 1.65 34.25
C ASN A 515 -12.47 1.17 33.32
N MET A 516 -13.68 1.68 33.55
CA MET A 516 -14.79 1.56 32.59
C MET A 516 -14.84 2.75 31.63
N ASP A 517 -14.51 3.96 32.09
CA ASP A 517 -14.62 5.19 31.30
C ASP A 517 -13.34 5.46 30.49
N GLU A 518 -13.46 5.46 29.16
CA GLU A 518 -12.37 5.81 28.25
C GLU A 518 -11.85 7.23 28.49
N GLN A 519 -12.67 8.14 29.03
CA GLN A 519 -12.25 9.51 29.36
C GLN A 519 -11.35 9.59 30.61
N GLU A 520 -11.37 8.56 31.45
CA GLU A 520 -10.50 8.44 32.64
C GLU A 520 -9.21 7.67 32.35
N MET A 521 -9.00 7.24 31.10
CA MET A 521 -7.76 6.58 30.68
C MET A 521 -6.61 7.57 30.54
N THR A 522 -5.44 7.20 31.04
CA THR A 522 -4.25 8.06 30.90
C THR A 522 -3.69 7.96 29.48
N VAL A 523 -3.70 9.08 28.74
CA VAL A 523 -3.06 9.17 27.43
C VAL A 523 -1.56 9.48 27.63
N GLY A 524 -0.72 8.49 27.41
CA GLY A 524 0.73 8.66 27.33
C GLY A 524 1.29 7.86 26.15
N THR A 525 2.40 8.28 25.58
CA THR A 525 3.14 7.51 24.59
C THR A 525 3.62 6.21 25.24
N ASP A 526 3.21 5.06 24.71
CA ASP A 526 3.52 3.73 25.28
C ASP A 526 5.04 3.47 25.41
N TYR A 527 5.86 4.20 24.66
CA TYR A 527 7.32 4.11 24.69
C TYR A 527 7.98 4.62 25.99
N ASP A 528 7.32 5.50 26.76
CA ASP A 528 7.93 6.19 27.91
C ASP A 528 7.70 5.50 29.26
N VAL A 529 7.32 4.23 29.23
CA VAL A 529 6.71 3.55 30.36
C VAL A 529 7.42 2.22 30.57
N GLY A 530 7.74 1.93 31.83
CA GLY A 530 8.47 0.72 32.19
C GLY A 530 7.75 -0.60 31.87
N ILE A 531 6.49 -0.54 31.43
CA ILE A 531 5.73 -1.65 30.88
C ILE A 531 4.60 -1.12 29.97
N CYS A 532 4.43 -1.72 28.79
CA CYS A 532 3.41 -1.32 27.81
C CYS A 532 3.02 -2.47 26.87
N TYR A 533 1.79 -2.44 26.37
CA TYR A 533 1.34 -3.32 25.28
C TYR A 533 1.76 -2.73 23.95
N GLN A 534 2.31 -3.55 23.05
CA GLN A 534 2.69 -3.13 21.69
C GLN A 534 2.42 -4.22 20.66
N VAL A 535 2.16 -3.76 19.44
CA VAL A 535 2.20 -4.56 18.22
C VAL A 535 3.31 -3.96 17.35
N THR A 536 4.44 -4.66 17.19
CA THR A 536 5.58 -4.12 16.46
C THR A 536 6.47 -5.18 15.82
N GLY A 537 6.94 -4.92 14.62
CA GLY A 537 8.02 -5.64 13.95
C GLY A 537 9.23 -4.74 13.68
N SER A 538 9.18 -3.45 14.07
CA SER A 538 10.27 -2.51 13.85
C SER A 538 11.31 -2.63 14.96
N LEU A 539 12.54 -2.97 14.57
CA LEU A 539 13.68 -2.98 15.47
C LEU A 539 14.05 -1.55 15.95
N ALA A 540 13.75 -0.51 15.15
CA ALA A 540 13.89 0.87 15.58
C ALA A 540 12.87 1.25 16.68
N ALA A 541 11.62 0.77 16.57
CA ALA A 541 10.62 0.94 17.63
C ALA A 541 11.04 0.25 18.93
N ILE A 542 11.56 -0.98 18.84
CA ILE A 542 12.10 -1.71 20.01
C ILE A 542 13.30 -0.97 20.60
N LYS A 543 14.19 -0.42 19.78
CA LYS A 543 15.29 0.44 20.23
C LYS A 543 14.77 1.67 20.97
N ASN A 544 13.77 2.37 20.44
CA ASN A 544 13.20 3.55 21.08
C ASN A 544 12.57 3.21 22.44
N MET A 545 11.86 2.09 22.55
CA MET A 545 11.38 1.59 23.84
C MET A 545 12.55 1.34 24.81
N ALA A 546 13.63 0.70 24.35
CA ALA A 546 14.80 0.44 25.19
C ALA A 546 15.46 1.74 25.66
N ASP A 547 15.70 2.70 24.77
CA ASP A 547 16.32 3.98 25.08
C ASP A 547 15.51 4.78 26.12
N ASN A 548 14.19 4.83 25.97
CA ASN A 548 13.29 5.53 26.89
C ASN A 548 13.20 4.85 28.27
N ASN A 549 13.58 3.57 28.35
CA ASN A 549 13.51 2.76 29.56
C ASN A 549 14.88 2.42 30.16
N GLY A 550 15.87 3.31 30.01
CA GLY A 550 17.19 3.16 30.63
C GLY A 550 18.14 2.25 29.87
N GLY A 551 17.88 2.03 28.58
CA GLY A 551 18.75 1.32 27.63
C GLY A 551 18.44 -0.16 27.45
N HIS A 552 17.43 -0.71 28.15
CA HIS A 552 17.05 -2.12 28.06
C HIS A 552 15.54 -2.29 28.12
N ILE A 553 15.02 -3.15 27.24
CA ILE A 553 13.62 -3.60 27.24
C ILE A 553 13.60 -5.12 27.12
N ARG A 554 12.55 -5.76 27.63
CA ARG A 554 12.29 -7.20 27.47
C ARG A 554 10.88 -7.39 26.97
N PHE A 555 10.72 -8.22 25.94
CA PHE A 555 9.39 -8.71 25.56
C PHE A 555 8.99 -9.83 26.52
N ILE A 556 7.81 -9.67 27.11
CA ILE A 556 7.27 -10.61 28.11
C ILE A 556 5.98 -11.26 27.64
N GLY A 557 5.50 -10.99 26.41
CA GLY A 557 4.34 -11.67 25.82
C GLY A 557 3.02 -11.40 26.54
N PHE A 558 2.14 -12.38 26.56
CA PHE A 558 0.91 -12.39 27.35
C PHE A 558 1.03 -13.33 28.54
N PRO A 559 1.22 -12.78 29.75
CA PRO A 559 1.33 -13.58 30.96
C PRO A 559 0.03 -14.32 31.28
N SER A 560 0.16 -15.60 31.62
CA SER A 560 -0.90 -16.56 31.95
C SER A 560 -0.58 -17.26 33.29
N PRO A 561 -1.44 -18.13 33.82
CA PRO A 561 -1.19 -18.79 35.12
C PRO A 561 0.07 -19.66 35.16
N THR A 562 0.48 -20.21 34.03
CA THR A 562 1.54 -21.23 33.92
C THR A 562 2.79 -20.72 33.20
N GLY A 563 2.86 -19.42 32.92
CA GLY A 563 3.96 -18.81 32.18
C GLY A 563 3.44 -17.70 31.27
N SER A 564 4.23 -17.32 30.27
CA SER A 564 3.80 -16.36 29.25
C SER A 564 3.79 -16.98 27.86
N SER A 565 2.83 -16.53 27.05
CA SER A 565 2.71 -16.87 25.63
C SER A 565 3.41 -15.80 24.80
N CYS A 566 4.29 -16.22 23.90
CA CYS A 566 5.00 -15.33 22.99
C CYS A 566 4.23 -15.25 21.69
N ALA A 567 3.37 -14.23 21.59
CA ALA A 567 2.40 -14.13 20.53
C ALA A 567 2.85 -13.22 19.38
N ILE A 568 2.40 -13.57 18.18
CA ILE A 568 2.57 -12.79 16.98
C ILE A 568 1.22 -12.44 16.35
N GLN A 569 1.17 -11.32 15.64
CA GLN A 569 0.09 -11.03 14.71
C GLN A 569 0.59 -11.29 13.29
N PRO A 570 -0.06 -12.17 12.50
CA PRO A 570 0.42 -12.55 11.18
C PRO A 570 0.16 -11.45 10.14
N ILE A 571 1.04 -11.39 9.13
CA ILE A 571 0.93 -10.55 7.92
C ILE A 571 0.84 -11.51 6.72
N GLY A 572 0.00 -11.21 5.73
CA GLY A 572 -0.20 -12.13 4.63
C GLY A 572 -0.97 -13.41 5.01
N LEU A 573 -1.83 -13.37 6.03
CA LEU A 573 -2.53 -14.59 6.49
C LEU A 573 -3.52 -15.05 5.43
N THR A 574 -3.30 -16.26 4.91
CA THR A 574 -4.02 -16.84 3.77
C THR A 574 -4.37 -18.31 4.00
N SER A 575 -5.41 -18.78 3.32
CA SER A 575 -5.78 -20.19 3.25
C SER A 575 -6.40 -20.52 1.90
N ILE A 576 -6.27 -21.76 1.44
CA ILE A 576 -6.82 -22.20 0.15
C ILE A 576 -8.20 -22.83 0.37
N SER A 577 -9.20 -22.33 -0.34
CA SER A 577 -10.56 -22.85 -0.29
C SER A 577 -10.63 -24.30 -0.78
N ALA A 578 -11.39 -25.13 -0.08
CA ALA A 578 -11.71 -26.49 -0.52
C ALA A 578 -12.57 -26.50 -1.80
N GLY A 579 -13.17 -25.37 -2.15
CA GLY A 579 -13.92 -25.18 -3.39
C GLY A 579 -13.08 -24.74 -4.60
N SER A 580 -11.79 -24.42 -4.42
CA SER A 580 -10.95 -23.99 -5.54
C SER A 580 -10.80 -25.11 -6.58
N ALA A 581 -10.88 -24.73 -7.86
CA ALA A 581 -10.60 -25.66 -8.95
C ALA A 581 -9.09 -25.85 -9.19
N HIS A 582 -8.24 -25.00 -8.61
CA HIS A 582 -6.80 -24.91 -8.89
C HIS A 582 -5.94 -24.86 -7.61
N PRO A 583 -6.08 -25.80 -6.66
CA PRO A 583 -5.37 -25.74 -5.38
C PRO A 583 -3.84 -25.81 -5.54
N ASP A 584 -3.34 -26.53 -6.53
CA ASP A 584 -1.89 -26.61 -6.83
C ASP A 584 -1.34 -25.25 -7.28
N ALA A 585 -2.09 -24.53 -8.12
CA ALA A 585 -1.71 -23.20 -8.59
C ALA A 585 -1.83 -22.16 -7.46
N CYS A 586 -2.85 -22.28 -6.61
CA CYS A 586 -3.01 -21.47 -5.40
C CYS A 586 -1.79 -21.61 -4.49
N PHE A 587 -1.38 -22.85 -4.18
CA PHE A 587 -0.20 -23.08 -3.33
C PHE A 587 1.08 -22.55 -3.98
N SER A 588 1.26 -22.78 -5.28
CA SER A 588 2.41 -22.24 -6.02
C SER A 588 2.46 -20.72 -5.97
N PHE A 589 1.32 -20.03 -6.01
CA PHE A 589 1.26 -18.59 -5.77
C PHE A 589 1.62 -18.23 -4.31
N LEU A 590 1.12 -18.96 -3.31
CA LEU A 590 1.44 -18.69 -1.90
C LEU A 590 2.95 -18.80 -1.62
N GLU A 591 3.70 -19.66 -2.34
CA GLU A 591 5.17 -19.69 -2.25
C GLU A 591 5.82 -18.36 -2.65
N TYR A 592 5.22 -17.57 -3.55
CA TYR A 592 5.77 -16.25 -3.95
C TYR A 592 5.68 -15.22 -2.82
N MET A 593 4.83 -15.42 -1.81
CA MET A 593 4.81 -14.55 -0.62
C MET A 593 6.11 -14.67 0.20
N TYR A 594 6.90 -15.73 -0.03
CA TYR A 594 8.20 -15.97 0.57
C TYR A 594 9.36 -15.57 -0.36
N SER A 595 9.10 -15.01 -1.54
CA SER A 595 10.15 -14.46 -2.41
C SER A 595 10.93 -13.34 -1.70
N ASP A 596 12.18 -13.10 -2.10
CA ASP A 596 13.01 -12.05 -1.49
C ASP A 596 12.33 -10.67 -1.55
N ASP A 597 11.76 -10.32 -2.71
CA ASP A 597 10.99 -9.08 -2.90
C ASP A 597 9.81 -8.98 -1.92
N ALA A 598 8.96 -10.01 -1.81
CA ALA A 598 7.81 -10.00 -0.90
C ALA A 598 8.25 -9.92 0.58
N GLN A 599 9.29 -10.64 0.97
CA GLN A 599 9.84 -10.60 2.34
C GLN A 599 10.50 -9.26 2.68
N ARG A 600 11.11 -8.58 1.69
CA ARG A 600 11.61 -7.20 1.84
C ARG A 600 10.45 -6.21 1.99
N THR A 601 9.35 -6.41 1.30
CA THR A 601 8.15 -5.57 1.46
C THR A 601 7.55 -5.67 2.86
N VAL A 602 7.50 -6.87 3.44
CA VAL A 602 7.07 -7.07 4.83
C VAL A 602 7.86 -6.17 5.81
N LEU A 603 9.18 -6.06 5.62
CA LEU A 603 10.03 -5.18 6.44
C LEU A 603 9.64 -3.70 6.27
N LEU A 604 9.38 -3.27 5.04
CA LEU A 604 9.00 -1.89 4.73
C LEU A 604 7.63 -1.53 5.35
N GLU A 605 6.73 -2.51 5.46
CA GLU A 605 5.45 -2.43 6.19
C GLU A 605 5.60 -2.59 7.72
N LYS A 606 6.84 -2.48 8.23
CA LYS A 606 7.21 -2.55 9.65
C LYS A 606 6.97 -3.92 10.30
N GLY A 607 6.76 -4.95 9.49
CA GLY A 607 6.68 -6.34 9.91
C GLY A 607 8.06 -7.00 9.99
N LEU A 608 8.11 -8.18 10.58
CA LEU A 608 9.26 -9.08 10.56
C LEU A 608 9.06 -10.15 9.48
N PRO A 609 10.09 -10.45 8.68
CA PRO A 609 10.03 -11.48 7.66
C PRO A 609 10.15 -12.87 8.29
N LEU A 610 9.60 -13.87 7.63
CA LEU A 610 9.73 -15.27 8.04
C LEU A 610 11.06 -15.90 7.60
N ARG A 611 11.61 -15.45 6.46
CA ARG A 611 12.87 -16.00 5.95
C ARG A 611 14.04 -15.56 6.83
N ASN A 612 14.80 -16.54 7.29
CA ASN A 612 15.99 -16.33 8.12
C ASN A 612 16.98 -15.36 7.45
N GLU A 613 17.18 -15.49 6.13
CA GLU A 613 18.08 -14.63 5.37
C GLU A 613 17.65 -13.15 5.39
N ASN A 614 16.36 -12.87 5.15
CA ASN A 614 15.81 -11.51 5.17
C ASN A 614 15.87 -10.91 6.59
N PHE A 615 15.55 -11.71 7.60
CA PHE A 615 15.66 -11.31 9.00
C PHE A 615 17.10 -10.97 9.40
N ASP A 616 18.07 -11.80 9.03
CA ASP A 616 19.48 -11.60 9.36
C ASP A 616 20.06 -10.36 8.66
N LYS A 617 19.72 -10.15 7.37
CA LYS A 617 20.09 -8.93 6.63
C LYS A 617 19.49 -7.68 7.27
N TYR A 618 18.24 -7.74 7.72
CA TYR A 618 17.58 -6.65 8.42
C TYR A 618 18.30 -6.29 9.72
N VAL A 619 18.53 -7.28 10.58
CA VAL A 619 19.24 -7.07 11.85
C VAL A 619 20.63 -6.48 11.63
N GLU A 620 21.38 -7.01 10.66
CA GLU A 620 22.72 -6.50 10.35
C GLU A 620 22.68 -5.04 9.89
N SER A 621 21.75 -4.69 9.01
CA SER A 621 21.60 -3.33 8.49
C SER A 621 21.21 -2.32 9.58
N MET A 622 20.35 -2.73 10.51
CA MET A 622 19.94 -1.85 11.62
C MET A 622 21.04 -1.69 12.69
N CYS A 623 21.91 -2.69 12.86
CA CYS A 623 23.09 -2.60 13.74
C CYS A 623 24.25 -1.85 13.08
N ASN A 624 24.37 -1.92 11.75
CA ASN A 624 25.47 -1.34 10.97
C ASN A 624 24.95 -0.57 9.74
N PRO A 625 24.19 0.53 9.91
CA PRO A 625 23.52 1.23 8.81
C PRO A 625 24.50 1.81 7.77
N ASP A 626 25.71 2.19 8.19
CA ASP A 626 26.76 2.68 7.28
C ASP A 626 27.28 1.59 6.31
N SER A 627 26.95 0.31 6.54
CA SER A 627 27.33 -0.80 5.67
C SER A 627 26.31 -1.11 4.58
N VAL A 628 25.12 -0.50 4.64
CA VAL A 628 24.06 -0.70 3.64
C VAL A 628 24.51 -0.10 2.30
N ASP A 629 24.37 -0.89 1.24
CA ASP A 629 24.64 -0.44 -0.12
C ASP A 629 23.70 0.71 -0.47
N ARG A 630 24.24 1.78 -1.07
CA ARG A 630 23.42 2.93 -1.50
C ARG A 630 22.48 2.58 -2.65
N ASP A 631 22.78 1.50 -3.38
CA ASP A 631 21.90 0.98 -4.42
C ASP A 631 20.82 0.05 -3.85
N ASP A 632 20.86 -0.29 -2.56
CA ASP A 632 19.80 -1.04 -1.87
C ASP A 632 18.79 -0.08 -1.22
N TYR A 633 17.91 0.48 -2.04
CA TYR A 633 16.92 1.50 -1.66
C TYR A 633 15.99 1.05 -0.52
N ASP A 634 15.55 -0.22 -0.51
CA ASP A 634 14.64 -0.69 0.54
C ASP A 634 15.37 -0.74 1.88
N MET A 635 16.59 -1.25 1.92
CA MET A 635 17.38 -1.30 3.14
C MET A 635 17.75 0.12 3.61
N MET A 636 18.06 1.03 2.69
CA MET A 636 18.25 2.45 3.01
C MET A 636 17.01 3.05 3.69
N LEU A 637 15.82 2.84 3.15
CA LEU A 637 14.57 3.33 3.73
C LEU A 637 14.35 2.84 5.16
N LEU A 638 14.69 1.58 5.46
CA LEU A 638 14.60 1.04 6.83
C LEU A 638 15.57 1.74 7.78
N THR A 639 16.79 2.03 7.34
CA THR A 639 17.79 2.70 8.18
C THR A 639 17.47 4.16 8.50
N TYR A 640 16.64 4.84 7.70
CA TYR A 640 16.23 6.23 7.96
C TYR A 640 15.50 6.40 9.29
N GLU A 641 14.86 5.37 9.83
CA GLU A 641 14.26 5.39 11.18
C GLU A 641 15.30 5.59 12.29
N LEU A 642 16.57 5.34 12.01
CA LEU A 642 17.68 5.48 12.95
C LEU A 642 18.33 6.86 12.91
N ILE A 643 17.94 7.73 11.98
CA ILE A 643 18.49 9.08 11.88
C ILE A 643 18.01 9.91 13.07
N ARG A 644 18.96 10.47 13.83
CA ARG A 644 18.68 11.45 14.88
C ARG A 644 19.26 12.81 14.54
N ASN A 645 18.50 13.86 14.81
CA ASN A 645 18.95 15.24 14.70
C ASN A 645 19.66 15.66 16.00
N ASN A 646 20.97 15.93 15.92
CA ASN A 646 21.75 16.41 17.07
C ASN A 646 21.87 17.94 17.16
N GLY A 647 21.09 18.67 16.36
CA GLY A 647 21.10 20.13 16.25
C GLY A 647 22.16 20.71 15.33
N LYS A 648 23.00 19.87 14.69
CA LYS A 648 24.00 20.29 13.69
C LYS A 648 24.04 19.37 12.47
N GLU A 649 23.86 18.07 12.67
CA GLU A 649 23.93 17.04 11.64
C GLU A 649 22.91 15.93 11.94
N PHE A 650 22.47 15.26 10.88
CA PHE A 650 21.75 13.99 10.96
C PHE A 650 22.77 12.87 11.07
N VAL A 651 22.71 12.09 12.16
CA VAL A 651 23.63 10.96 12.39
C VAL A 651 22.80 9.73 12.68
N TYR A 652 23.20 8.59 12.11
CA TYR A 652 22.61 7.30 12.47
C TYR A 652 22.89 6.98 13.94
N ASP A 653 21.84 6.61 14.66
CA ASP A 653 21.91 6.04 16.00
C ASP A 653 21.59 4.54 15.90
N PRO A 654 22.60 3.68 15.64
CA PRO A 654 22.39 2.27 15.31
C PRO A 654 21.78 1.47 16.46
N VAL A 655 21.14 0.36 16.11
CA VAL A 655 20.60 -0.58 17.10
C VAL A 655 21.75 -1.31 17.80
N LYS A 656 21.73 -1.28 19.14
CA LYS A 656 22.69 -2.02 19.96
C LYS A 656 22.51 -3.52 19.77
N ARG A 657 23.62 -4.27 19.79
CA ARG A 657 23.58 -5.72 19.57
C ARG A 657 22.74 -6.43 20.63
N GLU A 658 22.74 -5.95 21.87
CA GLU A 658 21.93 -6.52 22.95
C GLU A 658 20.42 -6.43 22.66
N THR A 659 19.96 -5.35 22.01
CA THR A 659 18.55 -5.18 21.61
C THR A 659 18.19 -6.12 20.46
N ALA A 660 19.09 -6.29 19.50
CA ALA A 660 18.91 -7.23 18.39
C ALA A 660 18.90 -8.69 18.87
N ASP A 661 19.78 -9.04 19.80
CA ASP A 661 19.84 -10.38 20.41
C ASP A 661 18.56 -10.68 21.22
N GLU A 662 17.99 -9.67 21.90
CA GLU A 662 16.68 -9.79 22.55
C GLU A 662 15.56 -10.06 21.54
N LEU A 663 15.53 -9.36 20.40
CA LEU A 663 14.56 -9.66 19.34
C LEU A 663 14.71 -11.11 18.86
N ARG A 664 15.93 -11.57 18.56
CA ARG A 664 16.17 -12.96 18.13
C ARG A 664 15.70 -13.97 19.16
N ARG A 665 16.01 -13.73 20.44
CA ARG A 665 15.54 -14.57 21.56
C ARG A 665 14.00 -14.67 21.60
N VAL A 666 13.32 -13.56 21.33
CA VAL A 666 11.85 -13.50 21.33
C VAL A 666 11.28 -14.29 20.15
N VAL A 667 11.82 -14.10 18.95
CA VAL A 667 11.44 -14.86 17.75
C VAL A 667 11.63 -16.37 17.98
N ASP A 668 12.75 -16.77 18.58
CA ASP A 668 13.04 -18.16 18.95
C ASP A 668 12.19 -18.69 20.12
N SER A 669 11.27 -17.89 20.66
CA SER A 669 10.35 -18.27 21.73
C SER A 669 8.88 -18.19 21.34
N VAL A 670 8.56 -17.78 20.10
CA VAL A 670 7.19 -17.66 19.59
C VAL A 670 6.47 -19.01 19.69
N ASP A 671 5.27 -18.99 20.25
CA ASP A 671 4.44 -20.18 20.45
C ASP A 671 2.93 -19.93 20.21
N MET A 672 2.56 -18.74 19.72
CA MET A 672 1.17 -18.37 19.51
C MET A 672 1.00 -17.41 18.33
N VAL A 673 0.04 -17.71 17.45
CA VAL A 673 -0.52 -16.76 16.48
C VAL A 673 -1.81 -16.20 17.07
N ILE A 674 -1.94 -14.87 17.10
CA ILE A 674 -3.15 -14.23 17.59
C ILE A 674 -4.25 -14.37 16.55
N SER A 675 -5.37 -14.91 17.00
CA SER A 675 -6.67 -14.84 16.33
C SER A 675 -7.62 -13.98 17.16
N VAL A 676 -8.42 -13.15 16.49
CA VAL A 676 -9.42 -12.31 17.16
C VAL A 676 -10.72 -13.10 17.30
N ASP A 677 -10.99 -13.59 18.51
CA ASP A 677 -12.24 -14.23 18.86
C ASP A 677 -13.20 -13.21 19.51
N PHE A 678 -14.09 -12.65 18.68
CA PHE A 678 -15.09 -11.69 19.14
C PHE A 678 -16.07 -12.31 20.15
N GLY A 679 -16.33 -13.61 20.11
CA GLY A 679 -17.21 -14.29 21.05
C GLY A 679 -16.61 -14.30 22.46
N VAL A 680 -15.35 -14.71 22.58
CA VAL A 680 -14.57 -14.67 23.83
C VAL A 680 -14.45 -13.24 24.35
N TYR A 681 -14.10 -12.29 23.47
CA TYR A 681 -14.00 -10.88 23.82
C TYR A 681 -15.34 -10.32 24.33
N ASN A 682 -16.45 -10.61 23.64
CA ASN A 682 -17.79 -10.20 24.04
C ASN A 682 -18.20 -10.81 25.38
N ILE A 683 -17.85 -12.07 25.66
CA ILE A 683 -18.07 -12.69 26.98
C ILE A 683 -17.35 -11.88 28.06
N MET A 684 -16.07 -11.59 27.88
CA MET A 684 -15.26 -10.82 28.85
C MET A 684 -15.82 -9.41 29.07
N VAL A 685 -16.10 -8.66 28.01
CA VAL A 685 -16.65 -7.29 28.09
C VAL A 685 -17.98 -7.28 28.86
N ASN A 686 -18.88 -8.22 28.57
CA ASN A 686 -20.19 -8.32 29.22
C ASN A 686 -20.07 -8.61 30.74
N GLU A 687 -19.14 -9.50 31.12
CA GLU A 687 -18.91 -9.85 32.52
C GLU A 687 -18.23 -8.71 33.29
N THR A 688 -17.20 -8.08 32.72
CA THR A 688 -16.55 -6.91 33.34
C THR A 688 -17.50 -5.72 33.47
N ASN A 689 -18.36 -5.47 32.48
CA ASN A 689 -19.36 -4.39 32.57
C ASN A 689 -20.40 -4.66 33.66
N SER A 690 -20.77 -5.93 33.86
CA SER A 690 -21.72 -6.32 34.91
C SER A 690 -21.20 -6.02 36.32
N TYR A 691 -19.88 -6.06 36.55
CA TYR A 691 -19.26 -5.68 37.84
C TYR A 691 -19.59 -4.24 38.20
N TYR A 692 -19.35 -3.32 37.26
CA TYR A 692 -19.61 -1.91 37.47
C TYR A 692 -21.11 -1.55 37.51
N MET A 693 -21.98 -2.45 37.03
CA MET A 693 -23.44 -2.37 37.24
C MET A 693 -23.89 -2.90 38.61
N GLY A 694 -22.97 -3.37 39.46
CA GLY A 694 -23.21 -3.72 40.86
C GLY A 694 -23.33 -5.21 41.16
N LYS A 695 -23.00 -6.12 40.22
CA LYS A 695 -22.90 -7.56 40.51
C LYS A 695 -21.66 -7.87 41.36
N SER A 696 -21.71 -8.92 42.16
CA SER A 696 -20.57 -9.33 42.99
C SER A 696 -19.49 -10.05 42.18
N LEU A 697 -18.23 -9.96 42.61
CA LEU A 697 -17.10 -10.63 41.93
C LEU A 697 -17.27 -12.16 41.87
N ASP A 698 -17.78 -12.77 42.93
CA ASP A 698 -18.02 -14.23 42.96
C ASP A 698 -19.06 -14.67 41.92
N GLU A 699 -20.15 -13.91 41.77
CA GLU A 699 -21.18 -14.19 40.77
C GLU A 699 -20.63 -14.05 39.34
N ILE A 700 -19.81 -13.04 39.10
CA ILE A 700 -19.24 -12.75 37.78
C ILE A 700 -18.16 -13.76 37.41
N ALA A 701 -17.24 -14.07 38.33
CA ALA A 701 -16.18 -15.04 38.10
C ALA A 701 -16.75 -16.41 37.71
N LYS A 702 -17.79 -16.85 38.41
CA LYS A 702 -18.49 -18.09 38.08
C LYS A 702 -19.16 -18.02 36.70
N SER A 703 -19.90 -16.96 36.41
CA SER A 703 -20.55 -16.76 35.11
C SER A 703 -19.53 -16.74 33.96
N LEU A 704 -18.43 -16.03 34.16
CA LEU A 704 -17.33 -15.94 33.21
C LEU A 704 -16.69 -17.31 32.96
N ASN A 705 -16.36 -18.06 34.01
CA ASN A 705 -15.81 -19.42 33.90
C ASN A 705 -16.77 -20.36 33.16
N ASP A 706 -18.06 -20.38 33.52
CA ASP A 706 -19.05 -21.26 32.92
C ASP A 706 -19.21 -20.95 31.41
N ARG A 707 -19.26 -19.66 31.03
CA ARG A 707 -19.42 -19.23 29.64
C ARG A 707 -18.18 -19.46 28.80
N LEU A 708 -16.99 -19.18 29.33
CA LEU A 708 -15.73 -19.45 28.62
C LEU A 708 -15.49 -20.96 28.47
N THR A 709 -15.81 -21.77 29.49
CA THR A 709 -15.70 -23.23 29.40
C THR A 709 -16.60 -23.77 28.30
N LEU A 710 -17.88 -23.37 28.31
CA LEU A 710 -18.83 -23.80 27.29
C LEU A 710 -18.39 -23.37 25.89
N TYR A 711 -17.98 -22.10 25.73
CA TYR A 711 -17.50 -21.59 24.46
C TYR A 711 -16.28 -22.37 23.97
N TYR A 712 -15.33 -22.66 24.87
CA TYR A 712 -14.13 -23.41 24.55
C TYR A 712 -14.48 -24.81 24.05
N GLU A 713 -15.33 -25.55 24.78
CA GLU A 713 -15.78 -26.90 24.41
C GLU A 713 -16.53 -26.96 23.05
N GLU A 714 -17.16 -25.86 22.64
CA GLU A 714 -17.91 -25.78 21.39
C GLU A 714 -17.04 -25.42 20.18
N ASN A 715 -15.89 -24.76 20.38
CA ASN A 715 -15.11 -24.13 19.29
C ASN A 715 -13.65 -24.61 19.18
N TYR A 716 -13.05 -25.12 20.26
CA TYR A 716 -11.66 -25.59 20.34
C TYR A 716 -11.59 -27.05 20.82
#